data_AF-A0A497PAR9-F1
#
_entry.id   AF-A0A497PAR9-F1
#
_cell.length_a   1.000
_cell.length_b   1.000
_cell.length_c   1.000
_cell.angle_alpha   90.00
_cell.angle_beta   90.00
_cell.angle_gamma   90.00
#
_symmetry.space_group_name_H-M   'P 1'
#
loop_
_entity.id
_entity.type
_entity.pdbx_description
1 polymer ?
#
loop_
_entity_poly.entity_id
_entity_poly.type
_entity_poly.pdbx_seq_one_letter_code
_entity_poly.pdbx_strand_id
1 'polypeptide(L)'
;MNSDGEYEDIREAVLRALPKSAAISSVEYEGPEIAIYSKAPKILLDDGDMIKALARKMRKRIVVRSAPEVRLSFEEAEKTVRELVPPEAEITSIDFDTSRGEVIIEAQKPGLVIGRSGATLREITRQTFWRPNVQRTPPIESKLIKQIRYIIQSEAETRNKVFREIGKRIHRQQILNNGWIRLTALGGFREVGRQAIFVQTSESNILIDCGVNVGTPSRAFPRLDMPEFNIDELDAVIVSHAHLDHSGMVPFLFKYGYRGPVYMTAPTLNLSTLLQLDYLDVAEREGKLRPYRDRDVKEAILHTITLGYGEVTDIAPDVRLTLHNAGHILGSAIIHLHIGDGQYNLAYTGDFKFGRTRLLEPATFTFPRLETLIIESTYGHPTDKMPPRQEVEKKFASIIKKVIERGGKVLIPVLAVGRAQEIMLVIEDLVSKKRIPKVPVFIEGMIAQATAIHTTHPEALSKKIREMIFHQGVNPFLNEIFVQVDSPEQREEIVNGEPCIIMATSGMLAGGPSVEYFKLMAPDSKNALIFVSYQGEGTLGRRIQKGWKEVQMYNREGQMTVIPVNMQVETVEGFSGHSDRKQILNYVKRVSPVPERILTCHGEVTKCLNLASTIHKALNVDTKALMVTESIKLK
;
A
#
# COMPACT_ATOMS: atom_id res chain seq x y z
N MET A 1 -18.01 34.27 -21.43
CA MET A 1 -18.43 35.35 -20.52
C MET A 1 -19.81 35.01 -19.99
N ASN A 2 -19.85 34.42 -18.79
CA ASN A 2 -20.95 34.54 -17.83
C ASN A 2 -20.23 34.90 -16.53
N SER A 3 -20.23 36.19 -16.20
CA SER A 3 -19.75 36.74 -14.93
C SER A 3 -20.81 36.53 -13.85
N ASP A 4 -20.38 36.67 -12.60
CA ASP A 4 -21.22 36.96 -11.41
C ASP A 4 -21.71 35.77 -10.58
N GLY A 5 -20.79 34.86 -10.25
CA GLY A 5 -20.73 34.34 -8.89
C GLY A 5 -19.68 35.14 -8.12
N GLU A 6 -20.09 36.01 -7.20
CA GLU A 6 -19.15 36.71 -6.30
C GLU A 6 -18.19 35.69 -5.68
N TYR A 7 -16.90 35.83 -5.98
CA TYR A 7 -15.86 35.02 -5.36
C TYR A 7 -15.76 35.44 -3.90
N GLU A 8 -16.49 34.74 -3.04
CA GLU A 8 -16.38 34.88 -1.59
C GLU A 8 -15.05 34.24 -1.18
N ASP A 9 -14.11 35.06 -0.67
CA ASP A 9 -12.89 34.53 -0.04
C ASP A 9 -13.33 33.49 1.00
N ILE A 10 -12.76 32.28 0.94
CA ILE A 10 -13.07 31.19 1.88
C ILE A 10 -12.95 31.67 3.33
N ARG A 11 -11.98 32.55 3.61
CA ARG A 11 -11.85 33.15 4.93
C ARG A 11 -13.08 33.97 5.30
N GLU A 12 -13.60 34.79 4.40
CA GLU A 12 -14.83 35.56 4.63
C GLU A 12 -16.05 34.66 4.78
N ALA A 13 -16.19 33.65 3.92
CA ALA A 13 -17.29 32.68 4.00
C ALA A 13 -17.32 31.98 5.36
N VAL A 14 -16.14 31.56 5.85
CA VAL A 14 -15.97 30.94 7.17
C VAL A 14 -16.31 31.93 8.28
N LEU A 15 -15.80 33.17 8.23
CA LEU A 15 -16.05 34.18 9.25
C LEU A 15 -17.52 34.65 9.30
N ARG A 16 -18.24 34.62 8.18
CA ARG A 16 -19.68 34.91 8.13
C ARG A 16 -20.51 33.75 8.67
N ALA A 17 -20.11 32.52 8.41
CA ALA A 17 -20.86 31.33 8.79
C ALA A 17 -20.69 30.94 10.26
N LEU A 18 -19.58 31.32 10.90
CA LEU A 18 -19.27 30.96 12.28
C LEU A 18 -19.44 32.16 13.23
N PRO A 19 -19.87 31.93 14.49
CA PRO A 19 -20.12 33.01 15.42
C PRO A 19 -18.81 33.67 15.84
N LYS A 20 -18.83 34.98 16.11
CA LYS A 20 -17.66 35.72 16.63
C LYS A 20 -17.09 35.12 17.92
N SER A 21 -17.94 34.48 18.73
CA SER A 21 -17.53 33.78 19.94
C SER A 21 -16.55 32.63 19.69
N ALA A 22 -16.57 32.02 18.50
CA ALA A 22 -15.62 30.97 18.11
C ALA A 22 -14.18 31.48 17.96
N ALA A 23 -13.93 32.80 18.06
CA ALA A 23 -12.59 33.40 18.14
C ALA A 23 -11.59 32.83 17.12
N ILE A 24 -11.97 32.85 15.84
CA ILE A 24 -11.17 32.30 14.73
C ILE A 24 -9.90 33.14 14.55
N SER A 25 -8.74 32.49 14.63
CA SER A 25 -7.44 33.14 14.46
C SER A 25 -6.99 33.14 13.00
N SER A 26 -7.12 32.01 12.30
CA SER A 26 -6.74 31.86 10.89
C SER A 26 -7.55 30.78 10.20
N VAL A 27 -7.60 30.86 8.87
CA VAL A 27 -8.15 29.84 7.98
C VAL A 27 -7.06 29.53 6.96
N GLU A 28 -6.64 28.28 6.88
CA GLU A 28 -5.52 27.85 6.04
C GLU A 28 -5.94 26.68 5.15
N TYR A 29 -5.41 26.65 3.94
CA TYR A 29 -5.43 25.46 3.11
C TYR A 29 -4.30 24.54 3.55
N GLU A 30 -4.59 23.27 3.79
CA GLU A 30 -3.60 22.29 4.19
C GLU A 30 -3.82 20.97 3.46
N GLY A 31 -3.08 20.79 2.37
CA GLY A 31 -3.32 19.70 1.44
C GLY A 31 -4.78 19.75 0.96
N PRO A 32 -5.54 18.65 1.06
CA PRO A 32 -6.93 18.60 0.60
C PRO A 32 -7.95 19.19 1.59
N GLU A 33 -7.49 19.70 2.74
CA GLU A 33 -8.37 20.18 3.82
C GLU A 33 -8.31 21.70 3.98
N ILE A 34 -9.42 22.28 4.43
CA ILE A 34 -9.47 23.65 4.93
C ILE A 34 -9.41 23.59 6.46
N ALA A 35 -8.31 24.05 7.03
CA ALA A 35 -8.09 24.10 8.47
C ALA A 35 -8.55 25.44 9.05
N ILE A 36 -9.48 25.41 9.99
CA ILE A 36 -9.95 26.58 10.75
C ILE A 36 -9.29 26.55 12.13
N TYR A 37 -8.43 27.52 12.41
CA TYR A 37 -7.80 27.69 13.70
C TYR A 37 -8.63 28.59 14.60
N SER A 38 -8.93 28.12 15.81
CA SER A 38 -9.77 28.81 16.78
C SER A 38 -9.07 28.92 18.14
N LYS A 39 -9.18 30.09 18.77
CA LYS A 39 -8.76 30.32 20.17
C LYS A 39 -9.79 29.85 21.19
N ALA A 40 -11.01 29.56 20.75
CA ALA A 40 -12.11 29.05 21.57
C ALA A 40 -12.73 27.79 20.93
N PRO A 41 -11.94 26.72 20.70
CA PRO A 41 -12.40 25.56 19.93
C PRO A 41 -13.55 24.81 20.60
N LYS A 42 -13.75 24.98 21.91
CA LYS A 42 -14.86 24.38 22.68
C LYS A 42 -16.22 24.67 22.03
N ILE A 43 -16.43 25.91 21.58
CA ILE A 43 -17.69 26.34 20.95
C ILE A 43 -17.96 25.57 19.64
N LEU A 44 -16.90 25.25 18.91
CA LEU A 44 -17.00 24.50 17.65
C LEU A 44 -17.03 22.98 17.86
N LEU A 45 -16.55 22.49 19.01
CA LEU A 45 -16.58 21.08 19.40
C LEU A 45 -17.94 20.66 19.95
N ASP A 46 -18.61 21.56 20.67
CA ASP A 46 -19.92 21.32 21.27
C ASP A 46 -21.07 21.40 20.24
N ASP A 47 -20.92 22.20 19.18
CA ASP A 47 -21.88 22.31 18.06
C ASP A 47 -21.26 21.88 16.72
N GLY A 48 -21.06 20.57 16.57
CA GLY A 48 -20.49 19.98 15.36
C GLY A 48 -21.39 20.09 14.11
N ASP A 49 -22.65 20.51 14.26
CA ASP A 49 -23.58 20.63 13.12
C ASP A 49 -23.31 21.88 12.29
N MET A 50 -22.80 22.96 12.90
CA MET A 50 -22.34 24.14 12.17
C MET A 50 -21.22 23.82 11.19
N ILE A 51 -20.20 23.06 11.62
CA ILE A 51 -19.08 22.67 10.77
C ILE A 51 -19.54 21.75 9.64
N LYS A 52 -20.45 20.81 9.92
CA LYS A 52 -21.04 19.97 8.87
C LYS A 52 -21.84 20.78 7.86
N ALA A 53 -22.64 21.76 8.32
CA ALA A 53 -23.41 22.63 7.45
C ALA A 53 -22.50 23.47 6.54
N LEU A 54 -21.42 24.02 7.11
CA LEU A 54 -20.42 24.78 6.37
C LEU A 54 -19.69 23.91 5.34
N ALA A 55 -19.23 22.71 5.73
CA ALA A 55 -18.58 21.76 4.82
C ALA A 55 -19.50 21.35 3.67
N ARG A 56 -20.80 21.12 3.93
CA ARG A 56 -21.81 20.82 2.91
C ARG A 56 -22.03 21.99 1.96
N LYS A 57 -22.18 23.21 2.49
CA LYS A 57 -22.37 24.43 1.68
C LYS A 57 -21.17 24.66 0.76
N MET A 58 -19.96 24.48 1.27
CA MET A 58 -18.72 24.69 0.51
C MET A 58 -18.35 23.49 -0.38
N ARG A 59 -18.94 22.31 -0.15
CA ARG A 59 -18.52 21.03 -0.76
C ARG A 59 -17.03 20.73 -0.58
N LYS A 60 -16.44 21.22 0.51
CA LYS A 60 -15.03 21.08 0.88
C LYS A 60 -14.91 20.41 2.24
N ARG A 61 -13.78 19.73 2.47
CA ARG A 61 -13.49 19.15 3.76
C ARG A 61 -12.93 20.22 4.69
N ILE A 62 -13.57 20.36 5.84
CA ILE A 62 -13.21 21.37 6.84
C ILE A 62 -12.79 20.66 8.12
N VAL A 63 -11.68 21.10 8.70
CA VAL A 63 -11.16 20.60 9.96
C VAL A 63 -10.97 21.78 10.91
N VAL A 64 -11.47 21.63 12.15
CA VAL A 64 -11.27 22.62 13.20
C VAL A 64 -10.06 22.24 14.03
N ARG A 65 -9.19 23.21 14.29
CA ARG A 65 -7.98 23.05 15.10
C ARG A 65 -7.89 24.15 16.14
N SER A 66 -7.29 23.83 17.28
CA SER A 66 -6.95 24.82 18.28
C SER A 66 -5.78 25.67 17.79
N ALA A 67 -5.85 26.98 17.98
CA ALA A 67 -4.73 27.87 17.70
C ALA A 67 -3.49 27.45 18.53
N PRO A 68 -2.26 27.48 17.98
CA PRO A 68 -1.06 27.08 18.72
C PRO A 68 -0.91 27.79 20.07
N GLU A 69 -1.30 29.07 20.16
CA GLU A 69 -1.18 29.87 21.38
C GLU A 69 -2.08 29.44 22.54
N VAL A 70 -3.14 28.65 22.29
CA VAL A 70 -4.07 28.19 23.34
C VAL A 70 -3.84 26.74 23.75
N ARG A 71 -2.92 26.03 23.07
CA ARG A 71 -2.58 24.65 23.40
C ARG A 71 -1.76 24.61 24.69
N LEU A 72 -2.05 23.64 25.56
CA LEU A 72 -1.19 23.39 26.71
C LEU A 72 0.23 23.00 26.27
N SER A 73 1.21 23.24 27.14
CA SER A 73 2.57 22.73 26.94
C SER A 73 2.57 21.20 26.85
N PHE A 74 3.59 20.59 26.24
CA PHE A 74 3.65 19.14 26.08
C PHE A 74 3.61 18.41 27.42
N GLU A 75 4.32 18.92 28.43
CA GLU A 75 4.37 18.33 29.78
C GLU A 75 2.99 18.37 30.46
N GLU A 76 2.30 19.51 30.40
CA GLU A 76 0.96 19.66 30.98
C GLU A 76 -0.09 18.84 30.23
N ALA A 77 0.00 18.82 28.90
CA ALA A 77 -0.89 18.04 28.06
C ALA A 77 -0.70 16.54 28.31
N GLU A 78 0.54 16.06 28.41
CA GLU A 78 0.84 14.66 28.72
C GLU A 78 0.28 14.27 30.09
N LYS A 79 0.54 15.10 31.12
CA LYS A 79 0.00 14.88 32.47
C LYS A 79 -1.53 14.79 32.43
N THR A 80 -2.19 15.73 31.77
CA THR A 80 -3.65 15.76 31.64
C THR A 80 -4.18 14.52 30.92
N VAL A 81 -3.53 14.08 29.84
CA VAL A 81 -3.90 12.86 29.12
C VAL A 81 -3.80 11.63 30.04
N ARG A 82 -2.71 11.51 30.81
CA ARG A 82 -2.51 10.39 31.75
C ARG A 82 -3.51 10.41 32.91
N GLU A 83 -3.98 11.58 33.34
CA GLU A 83 -5.02 11.72 34.36
C GLU A 83 -6.41 11.36 33.83
N LEU A 84 -6.72 11.71 32.58
CA LEU A 84 -8.03 11.46 31.95
C LEU A 84 -8.21 10.03 31.45
N VAL A 85 -7.11 9.37 31.06
CA VAL A 85 -7.15 8.02 30.49
C VAL A 85 -7.01 6.98 31.61
N PRO A 86 -7.91 5.98 31.70
CA PRO A 86 -7.81 4.94 32.71
C PRO A 86 -6.48 4.17 32.63
N PRO A 87 -5.81 3.84 33.75
CA PRO A 87 -4.55 3.10 33.75
C PRO A 87 -4.63 1.74 33.01
N GLU A 88 -5.81 1.12 32.98
CA GLU A 88 -6.07 -0.14 32.29
C GLU A 88 -5.96 -0.04 30.76
N ALA A 89 -5.98 1.19 30.22
CA ALA A 89 -5.70 1.45 28.81
C ALA A 89 -4.25 1.09 28.44
N GLU A 90 -3.33 1.14 29.42
CA GLU A 90 -1.90 0.87 29.29
C GLU A 90 -1.28 1.73 28.18
N ILE A 91 -1.19 3.04 28.42
CA ILE A 91 -0.51 3.98 27.52
C ILE A 91 0.98 3.64 27.49
N THR A 92 1.50 3.37 26.30
CA THR A 92 2.93 3.07 26.08
C THR A 92 3.73 4.28 25.67
N SER A 93 3.15 5.21 24.92
CA SER A 93 3.80 6.46 24.54
C SER A 93 2.76 7.56 24.27
N ILE A 94 3.21 8.80 24.45
CA ILE A 94 2.48 10.01 24.08
C ILE A 94 3.46 10.88 23.30
N ASP A 95 3.11 11.21 22.06
CA ASP A 95 3.88 12.09 21.19
C ASP A 95 3.02 13.27 20.72
N PHE A 96 3.66 14.32 20.20
CA PHE A 96 2.95 15.51 19.73
C PHE A 96 3.28 15.79 18.26
N ASP A 97 2.23 15.98 17.46
CA ASP A 97 2.32 16.53 16.11
C ASP A 97 1.90 18.01 16.16
N THR A 98 2.89 18.88 16.33
CA THR A 98 2.70 20.34 16.34
C THR A 98 2.11 20.85 15.03
N SER A 99 2.40 20.15 13.93
CA SER A 99 2.02 20.51 12.59
C SER A 99 0.50 20.52 12.42
N ARG A 100 -0.15 19.50 13.00
CA ARG A 100 -1.61 19.32 12.99
C ARG A 100 -2.30 19.68 14.30
N GLY A 101 -1.54 19.96 15.35
CA GLY A 101 -2.08 20.15 16.70
C GLY A 101 -2.66 18.86 17.29
N GLU A 102 -2.04 17.73 16.99
CA GLU A 102 -2.47 16.42 17.46
C GLU A 102 -1.59 15.90 18.59
N VAL A 103 -2.21 15.25 19.58
CA VAL A 103 -1.54 14.43 20.59
C VAL A 103 -1.72 12.97 20.19
N ILE A 104 -0.62 12.30 19.85
CA ILE A 104 -0.61 10.91 19.43
C ILE A 104 -0.47 10.05 20.68
N ILE A 105 -1.47 9.21 20.95
CA ILE A 105 -1.54 8.39 22.17
C ILE A 105 -1.48 6.92 21.77
N GLU A 106 -0.38 6.24 22.07
CA GLU A 106 -0.27 4.79 21.87
C GLU A 106 -0.67 4.04 23.14
N ALA A 107 -1.60 3.10 23.01
CA ALA A 107 -2.09 2.30 24.12
C ALA A 107 -2.38 0.85 23.72
N GLN A 108 -2.22 -0.09 24.64
CA GLN A 108 -2.55 -1.51 24.39
C GLN A 108 -4.06 -1.69 24.16
N LYS A 109 -4.88 -0.89 24.86
CA LYS A 109 -6.35 -0.90 24.74
C LYS A 109 -6.89 0.48 24.33
N PRO A 110 -6.78 0.85 23.04
CA PRO A 110 -7.24 2.15 22.51
C PRO A 110 -8.70 2.49 22.82
N GLY A 111 -9.57 1.48 22.89
CA GLY A 111 -11.00 1.70 23.19
C GLY A 111 -11.24 2.38 24.53
N LEU A 112 -10.36 2.18 25.51
CA LEU A 112 -10.43 2.84 26.82
C LEU A 112 -9.96 4.29 26.76
N VAL A 113 -8.98 4.60 25.91
CA VAL A 113 -8.53 5.97 25.61
C VAL A 113 -9.63 6.75 24.88
N ILE A 114 -10.36 6.09 23.98
CA ILE A 114 -11.44 6.72 23.21
C ILE A 114 -12.64 7.02 24.12
N GLY A 115 -12.95 6.08 25.02
CA GLY A 115 -14.13 6.15 25.89
C GLY A 115 -15.44 5.88 25.15
N ARG A 116 -16.53 5.70 25.90
CA ARG A 116 -17.86 5.46 25.32
C ARG A 116 -18.27 6.64 24.43
N SER A 117 -18.59 6.35 23.17
CA SER A 117 -18.97 7.36 22.17
C SER A 117 -17.96 8.51 22.02
N GLY A 118 -16.67 8.26 22.26
CA GLY A 118 -15.61 9.27 22.15
C GLY A 118 -15.57 10.32 23.27
N ALA A 119 -16.21 10.05 24.41
CA ALA A 119 -16.29 11.02 25.52
C ALA A 119 -14.90 11.43 26.04
N THR A 120 -14.00 10.46 26.23
CA THR A 120 -12.64 10.72 26.72
C THR A 120 -11.83 11.53 25.71
N LEU A 121 -11.97 11.26 24.40
CA LEU A 121 -11.32 12.08 23.37
C LEU A 121 -11.76 13.54 23.42
N ARG A 122 -13.07 13.78 23.53
CA ARG A 122 -13.61 15.13 23.65
C ARG A 122 -13.09 15.82 24.89
N GLU A 123 -12.99 15.10 26.00
CA GLU A 123 -12.47 15.64 27.25
C GLU A 123 -10.98 15.99 27.16
N ILE A 124 -10.16 15.13 26.54
CA ILE A 124 -8.75 15.42 26.25
C ILE A 124 -8.65 16.71 25.42
N THR A 125 -9.41 16.84 24.34
CA THR A 125 -9.41 18.08 23.53
C THR A 125 -9.90 19.29 24.32
N ARG A 126 -10.91 19.11 25.19
CA ARG A 126 -11.48 20.20 25.99
C ARG A 126 -10.51 20.74 27.04
N GLN A 127 -9.68 19.89 27.63
CA GLN A 127 -8.73 20.29 28.66
C GLN A 127 -7.37 20.70 28.09
N THR A 128 -6.86 19.96 27.10
CA THR A 128 -5.51 20.17 26.56
C THR A 128 -5.46 21.09 25.35
N PHE A 129 -6.60 21.25 24.66
CA PHE A 129 -6.71 21.85 23.32
C PHE A 129 -5.92 21.12 22.24
N TRP A 130 -5.34 19.95 22.53
CA TRP A 130 -4.76 19.05 21.54
C TRP A 130 -5.82 18.09 21.02
N ARG A 131 -5.77 17.78 19.72
CA ARG A 131 -6.66 16.79 19.11
C ARG A 131 -6.07 15.39 19.33
N PRO A 132 -6.73 14.47 20.05
CA PRO A 132 -6.18 13.14 20.29
C PRO A 132 -6.24 12.28 19.04
N ASN A 133 -5.10 11.68 18.70
CA ASN A 133 -4.92 10.68 17.67
C ASN A 133 -4.51 9.37 18.35
N VAL A 134 -5.49 8.51 18.63
CA VAL A 134 -5.26 7.29 19.40
C VAL A 134 -4.83 6.16 18.48
N GLN A 135 -3.70 5.54 18.81
CA GLN A 135 -3.12 4.40 18.09
C GLN A 135 -2.98 3.21 19.03
N ARG A 136 -3.03 2.00 18.46
CA ARG A 136 -2.76 0.78 19.23
C ARG A 136 -1.26 0.60 19.35
N THR A 137 -0.77 0.24 20.53
CA THR A 137 0.61 -0.22 20.68
C THR A 137 0.83 -1.44 19.78
N PRO A 138 1.75 -1.38 18.82
CA PRO A 138 1.99 -2.52 17.95
C PRO A 138 2.65 -3.64 18.76
N PRO A 139 2.22 -4.90 18.58
CA PRO A 139 2.81 -6.01 19.32
C PRO A 139 4.24 -6.33 18.88
N ILE A 140 4.59 -6.01 17.64
CA ILE A 140 5.96 -6.06 17.13
C ILE A 140 6.37 -4.64 16.80
N GLU A 141 7.43 -4.17 17.45
CA GLU A 141 7.97 -2.85 17.16
C GLU A 141 8.60 -2.81 15.77
N SER A 142 8.20 -1.84 14.95
CA SER A 142 8.82 -1.57 13.64
C SER A 142 9.76 -0.37 13.73
N LYS A 143 11.07 -0.62 13.61
CA LYS A 143 12.10 0.44 13.53
C LYS A 143 11.81 1.42 12.39
N LEU A 144 11.33 0.91 11.26
CA LEU A 144 10.99 1.73 10.09
C LEU A 144 9.84 2.70 10.39
N ILE A 145 8.76 2.25 11.04
CA ILE A 145 7.64 3.13 11.38
C ILE A 145 8.08 4.23 12.34
N LYS A 146 8.91 3.89 13.33
CA LYS A 146 9.52 4.89 14.22
C LYS A 146 10.35 5.90 13.43
N GLN A 147 11.15 5.45 12.46
CA GLN A 147 11.93 6.34 11.60
C GLN A 147 11.06 7.26 10.74
N ILE A 148 9.99 6.74 10.13
CA ILE A 148 9.04 7.53 9.33
C ILE A 148 8.37 8.60 10.21
N ARG A 149 7.91 8.21 11.40
CA ARG A 149 7.30 9.15 12.36
C ARG A 149 8.30 10.23 12.80
N TYR A 150 9.53 9.83 13.12
CA TYR A 150 10.60 10.74 13.49
C TYR A 150 10.87 11.76 12.36
N ILE A 151 10.96 11.31 11.10
CA ILE A 151 11.12 12.20 9.94
C ILE A 151 9.99 13.23 9.90
N ILE A 152 8.74 12.78 9.98
CA ILE A 152 7.55 13.64 9.92
C ILE A 152 7.54 14.66 11.06
N GLN A 153 7.89 14.25 12.28
CA GLN A 153 7.91 15.12 13.46
C GLN A 153 9.07 16.12 13.42
N SER A 154 10.27 15.65 13.07
CA SER A 154 11.47 16.51 12.98
C SER A 154 11.37 17.57 11.88
N GLU A 155 10.57 17.32 10.85
CA GLU A 155 10.39 18.19 9.68
C GLU A 155 8.97 18.79 9.64
N ALA A 156 8.28 18.86 10.78
CA ALA A 156 6.91 19.33 10.90
C ALA A 156 6.69 20.71 10.26
N GLU A 157 7.62 21.65 10.48
CA GLU A 157 7.53 23.00 9.90
C GLU A 157 7.64 22.97 8.37
N THR A 158 8.60 22.21 7.84
CA THR A 158 8.80 21.99 6.40
C THR A 158 7.54 21.39 5.78
N ARG A 159 7.02 20.33 6.40
CA ARG A 159 5.81 19.62 5.95
C ARG A 159 4.58 20.52 5.94
N ASN A 160 4.43 21.39 6.94
CA ASN A 160 3.35 22.37 6.96
C ASN A 160 3.42 23.36 5.81
N LYS A 161 4.61 23.87 5.49
CA LYS A 161 4.81 24.75 4.33
C LYS A 161 4.41 24.03 3.03
N VAL A 162 4.87 22.78 2.86
CA VAL A 162 4.50 21.94 1.72
C VAL A 162 2.98 21.77 1.62
N PHE A 163 2.31 21.44 2.73
CA PHE A 163 0.86 21.21 2.74
C PHE A 163 0.08 22.49 2.41
N ARG A 164 0.55 23.65 2.86
CA ARG A 164 -0.05 24.95 2.50
C ARG A 164 0.04 25.23 1.00
N GLU A 165 1.21 24.99 0.39
CA GLU A 165 1.38 25.18 -1.04
C GLU A 165 0.55 24.19 -1.86
N ILE A 166 0.49 22.92 -1.44
CA ILE A 166 -0.39 21.91 -2.05
C ILE A 166 -1.85 22.35 -1.95
N GLY A 167 -2.29 22.82 -0.77
CA GLY A 167 -3.68 23.24 -0.58
C GLY A 167 -4.07 24.45 -1.43
N LYS A 168 -3.18 25.44 -1.57
CA LYS A 168 -3.39 26.56 -2.52
C LYS A 168 -3.54 26.05 -3.96
N ARG A 169 -2.77 25.06 -4.38
CA ARG A 169 -2.84 24.47 -5.73
C ARG A 169 -4.13 23.67 -5.95
N ILE A 170 -4.59 22.90 -4.96
CA ILE A 170 -5.83 22.10 -5.04
C ILE A 170 -7.06 23.01 -5.11
N HIS A 171 -7.07 24.08 -4.32
CA HIS A 171 -8.21 24.96 -4.16
C HIS A 171 -8.17 26.21 -5.07
N ARG A 172 -7.26 26.26 -6.05
CA ARG A 172 -7.27 27.30 -7.09
C ARG A 172 -8.57 27.25 -7.89
N GLN A 173 -8.96 28.39 -8.45
CA GLN A 173 -10.10 28.48 -9.34
C GLN A 173 -9.82 27.69 -10.64
N GLN A 174 -10.83 26.95 -11.12
CA GLN A 174 -10.79 26.35 -12.46
C GLN A 174 -10.83 27.46 -13.51
N ILE A 175 -9.89 27.46 -14.45
CA ILE A 175 -9.81 28.49 -15.50
C ILE A 175 -10.57 28.03 -16.75
N LEU A 176 -10.38 26.77 -17.15
CA LEU A 176 -11.03 26.14 -18.28
C LEU A 176 -12.14 25.21 -17.80
N ASN A 177 -13.26 25.21 -18.52
CA ASN A 177 -14.27 24.18 -18.34
C ASN A 177 -13.74 22.86 -18.91
N ASN A 178 -13.81 21.78 -18.12
CA ASN A 178 -13.40 20.43 -18.49
C ASN A 178 -13.99 19.98 -19.83
N GLY A 179 -13.22 20.17 -20.90
CA GLY A 179 -13.63 19.88 -22.28
C GLY A 179 -13.08 18.56 -22.82
N TRP A 180 -11.99 18.05 -22.24
CA TRP A 180 -11.39 16.79 -22.62
C TRP A 180 -10.72 16.10 -21.44
N ILE A 181 -10.65 14.77 -21.51
CA ILE A 181 -9.91 13.93 -20.58
C ILE A 181 -9.10 12.95 -21.42
N ARG A 182 -7.80 12.83 -21.16
CA ARG A 182 -6.93 11.87 -21.85
C ARG A 182 -6.14 11.04 -20.86
N LEU A 183 -5.80 9.84 -21.31
CA LEU A 183 -4.93 8.92 -20.60
C LEU A 183 -3.76 8.55 -21.51
N THR A 184 -2.53 8.66 -21.00
CA THR A 184 -1.30 8.23 -21.66
C THR A 184 -0.68 7.06 -20.88
N ALA A 185 -0.37 5.99 -21.58
CA ALA A 185 0.31 4.81 -21.03
C ALA A 185 1.83 5.07 -20.95
N LEU A 186 2.37 5.39 -19.77
CA LEU A 186 3.81 5.64 -19.60
C LEU A 186 4.61 4.36 -19.29
N GLY A 187 3.96 3.32 -18.77
CA GLY A 187 4.58 2.01 -18.52
C GLY A 187 3.56 1.00 -17.97
N GLY A 188 3.88 -0.30 -18.04
CA GLY A 188 3.00 -1.36 -17.53
C GLY A 188 1.81 -1.72 -18.42
N PHE A 189 1.81 -1.28 -19.68
CA PHE A 189 0.78 -1.69 -20.67
C PHE A 189 1.37 -2.74 -21.62
N ARG A 190 0.72 -3.91 -21.71
CA ARG A 190 1.20 -5.11 -22.42
C ARG A 190 2.55 -5.65 -21.89
N GLU A 191 2.88 -5.30 -20.66
CA GLU A 191 4.03 -5.78 -19.90
C GLU A 191 3.68 -5.83 -18.40
N VAL A 192 4.53 -6.48 -17.60
CA VAL A 192 4.51 -6.43 -16.13
C VAL A 192 5.76 -5.67 -15.69
N GLY A 193 5.62 -4.78 -14.71
CA GLY A 193 6.70 -3.88 -14.28
C GLY A 193 6.51 -2.43 -14.73
N ARG A 194 7.17 -1.50 -14.02
CA ARG A 194 7.23 -0.06 -14.31
C ARG A 194 5.88 0.61 -14.60
N GLN A 195 4.85 0.21 -13.86
CA GLN A 195 3.50 0.72 -14.03
C GLN A 195 3.47 2.23 -13.83
N ALA A 196 2.89 2.94 -14.80
CA ALA A 196 2.68 4.39 -14.75
C ALA A 196 1.60 4.80 -15.75
N ILE A 197 0.56 5.46 -15.26
CA ILE A 197 -0.57 5.96 -16.04
C ILE A 197 -0.66 7.46 -15.85
N PHE A 198 -0.65 8.22 -16.94
CA PHE A 198 -0.76 9.67 -16.88
C PHE A 198 -2.14 10.12 -17.34
N VAL A 199 -2.90 10.73 -16.43
CA VAL A 199 -4.25 11.24 -16.67
C VAL A 199 -4.19 12.75 -16.73
N GLN A 200 -4.73 13.32 -17.81
CA GLN A 200 -4.75 14.77 -18.00
C GLN A 200 -6.15 15.24 -18.32
N THR A 201 -6.51 16.37 -17.73
CA THR A 201 -7.70 17.16 -18.05
C THR A 201 -7.25 18.48 -18.67
N SER A 202 -8.19 19.38 -18.97
CA SER A 202 -7.82 20.75 -19.34
C SER A 202 -7.12 21.52 -18.21
N GLU A 203 -7.31 21.11 -16.95
CA GLU A 203 -6.86 21.85 -15.76
C GLU A 203 -5.79 21.14 -14.95
N SER A 204 -5.66 19.82 -15.08
CA SER A 204 -4.87 19.01 -14.14
C SER A 204 -4.11 17.86 -14.79
N ASN A 205 -2.94 17.56 -14.24
CA ASN A 205 -2.08 16.44 -14.60
C ASN A 205 -1.88 15.52 -13.40
N ILE A 206 -2.25 14.26 -13.53
CA ILE A 206 -2.20 13.26 -12.45
C ILE A 206 -1.43 12.04 -12.91
N LEU A 207 -0.45 11.61 -12.12
CA LEU A 207 0.29 10.38 -12.33
C LEU A 207 -0.23 9.30 -11.37
N ILE A 208 -0.72 8.20 -11.93
CA ILE A 208 -1.15 7.02 -11.17
C ILE A 208 -0.07 5.93 -11.31
N ASP A 209 0.48 5.53 -10.18
CA ASP A 209 1.68 4.72 -10.02
C ASP A 209 2.93 5.31 -10.70
N CYS A 210 4.09 4.98 -10.17
CA CYS A 210 5.38 5.27 -10.78
C CYS A 210 6.37 4.18 -10.33
N GLY A 211 6.36 3.06 -11.04
CA GLY A 211 7.12 1.88 -10.66
C GLY A 211 8.46 1.69 -11.36
N VAL A 212 9.17 0.61 -11.00
CA VAL A 212 10.38 0.12 -11.67
C VAL A 212 10.21 -1.34 -12.10
N ASN A 213 10.71 -1.69 -13.29
CA ASN A 213 10.82 -3.07 -13.73
C ASN A 213 12.19 -3.63 -13.29
N VAL A 214 12.18 -4.45 -12.24
CA VAL A 214 13.38 -5.10 -11.70
C VAL A 214 13.91 -6.24 -12.57
N GLY A 215 13.07 -6.79 -13.46
CA GLY A 215 13.40 -7.96 -14.29
C GLY A 215 14.09 -7.62 -15.62
N THR A 216 13.92 -6.41 -16.15
CA THR A 216 14.49 -5.99 -17.44
C THR A 216 15.22 -4.65 -17.33
N PRO A 217 16.53 -4.65 -17.02
CA PRO A 217 17.30 -3.42 -16.79
C PRO A 217 17.27 -2.41 -17.95
N SER A 218 17.24 -2.90 -19.20
CA SER A 218 17.19 -2.05 -20.40
C SER A 218 15.89 -1.27 -20.58
N ARG A 219 14.81 -1.69 -19.90
CA ARG A 219 13.48 -1.07 -19.91
C ARG A 219 12.94 -0.96 -18.49
N ALA A 220 13.81 -0.54 -17.56
CA ALA A 220 13.50 -0.52 -16.14
C ALA A 220 12.49 0.59 -15.76
N PHE A 221 12.49 1.71 -16.47
CA PHE A 221 11.78 2.92 -16.03
C PHE A 221 10.56 3.25 -16.91
N PRO A 222 9.54 3.93 -16.34
CA PRO A 222 8.46 4.52 -17.12
C PRO A 222 8.97 5.56 -18.12
N ARG A 223 8.18 5.83 -19.15
CA ARG A 223 8.48 6.82 -20.20
C ARG A 223 8.21 8.26 -19.73
N LEU A 224 8.92 8.67 -18.67
CA LEU A 224 8.90 10.05 -18.16
C LEU A 224 9.60 11.06 -19.09
N ASP A 225 10.16 10.57 -20.20
CA ASP A 225 10.75 11.32 -21.30
C ASP A 225 9.74 11.71 -22.39
N MET A 226 8.47 11.34 -22.24
CA MET A 226 7.41 11.72 -23.18
C MET A 226 7.20 13.24 -23.18
N PRO A 227 7.04 13.89 -24.36
CA PRO A 227 6.84 15.34 -24.44
C PRO A 227 5.62 15.87 -23.67
N GLU A 228 4.63 15.00 -23.46
CA GLU A 228 3.40 15.32 -22.75
C GLU A 228 3.58 15.39 -21.22
N PHE A 229 4.65 14.76 -20.69
CA PHE A 229 4.93 14.67 -19.27
C PHE A 229 5.87 15.78 -18.84
N ASN A 230 5.35 16.76 -18.10
CA ASN A 230 6.14 17.80 -17.44
C ASN A 230 6.01 17.64 -15.92
N ILE A 231 7.15 17.49 -15.24
CA ILE A 231 7.20 17.27 -13.79
C ILE A 231 6.76 18.52 -13.00
N ASP A 232 6.98 19.71 -13.55
CA ASP A 232 6.63 20.97 -12.91
C ASP A 232 5.13 21.26 -12.94
N GLU A 233 4.43 20.66 -13.91
CA GLU A 233 2.98 20.77 -14.10
C GLU A 233 2.20 19.62 -13.47
N LEU A 234 2.88 18.69 -12.78
CA LEU A 234 2.23 17.55 -12.15
C LEU A 234 1.50 17.98 -10.86
N ASP A 235 0.18 17.83 -10.82
CA ASP A 235 -0.62 18.21 -9.65
C ASP A 235 -0.58 17.14 -8.54
N ALA A 236 -0.53 15.86 -8.92
CA ALA A 236 -0.56 14.77 -7.95
C ALA A 236 0.07 13.47 -8.47
N VAL A 237 0.66 12.71 -7.54
CA VAL A 237 1.02 11.30 -7.74
C VAL A 237 0.14 10.45 -6.84
N ILE A 238 -0.41 9.35 -7.34
CA ILE A 238 -1.26 8.43 -6.58
C ILE A 238 -0.68 7.04 -6.68
N VAL A 239 -0.42 6.37 -5.54
CA VAL A 239 0.17 5.04 -5.50
C VAL A 239 -0.88 4.02 -5.05
N SER A 240 -1.13 3.02 -5.90
CA SER A 240 -2.10 1.96 -5.64
C SER A 240 -1.66 1.06 -4.49
N HIS A 241 -0.41 0.62 -4.49
CA HIS A 241 0.15 -0.26 -3.47
C HIS A 241 1.69 -0.22 -3.45
N ALA A 242 2.27 -0.91 -2.47
CA ALA A 242 3.67 -0.72 -2.11
C ALA A 242 4.70 -1.43 -3.00
N HIS A 243 4.31 -2.37 -3.87
CA HIS A 243 5.31 -3.10 -4.67
C HIS A 243 6.10 -2.16 -5.60
N LEU A 244 7.36 -2.52 -5.84
CA LEU A 244 8.33 -1.65 -6.53
C LEU A 244 7.94 -1.33 -7.97
N ASP A 245 7.25 -2.26 -8.64
CA ASP A 245 6.68 -2.07 -9.97
C ASP A 245 5.51 -1.09 -10.04
N HIS A 246 5.07 -0.56 -8.90
CA HIS A 246 4.06 0.49 -8.78
C HIS A 246 4.55 1.73 -8.02
N SER A 247 5.45 1.58 -7.04
CA SER A 247 5.90 2.67 -6.16
C SER A 247 7.39 3.01 -6.27
N GLY A 248 8.18 2.17 -6.94
CA GLY A 248 9.64 2.20 -6.85
C GLY A 248 10.28 3.47 -7.43
N MET A 249 9.66 4.15 -8.39
CA MET A 249 10.20 5.36 -9.01
C MET A 249 9.58 6.66 -8.47
N VAL A 250 8.72 6.59 -7.45
CA VAL A 250 8.20 7.81 -6.81
C VAL A 250 9.32 8.72 -6.26
N PRO A 251 10.35 8.22 -5.55
CA PRO A 251 11.46 9.07 -5.08
C PRO A 251 12.27 9.70 -6.22
N PHE A 252 12.31 9.05 -7.39
CA PHE A 252 12.97 9.60 -8.57
C PHE A 252 12.33 10.92 -9.03
N LEU A 253 11.01 11.08 -8.89
CA LEU A 253 10.34 12.34 -9.22
C LEU A 253 10.86 13.50 -8.35
N PHE A 254 11.07 13.26 -7.05
CA PHE A 254 11.57 14.27 -6.12
C PHE A 254 13.02 14.67 -6.41
N LYS A 255 13.86 13.70 -6.81
CA LYS A 255 15.23 13.95 -7.30
C LYS A 255 15.23 14.92 -8.48
N TYR A 256 14.24 14.83 -9.36
CA TYR A 256 14.12 15.65 -10.58
C TYR A 256 13.25 16.90 -10.43
N GLY A 257 12.82 17.25 -9.21
CA GLY A 257 12.20 18.55 -8.94
C GLY A 257 10.70 18.51 -8.60
N TYR A 258 10.04 17.34 -8.62
CA TYR A 258 8.65 17.25 -8.17
C TYR A 258 8.53 17.70 -6.70
N ARG A 259 7.54 18.57 -6.41
CA ARG A 259 7.22 19.07 -5.06
C ARG A 259 5.72 19.03 -4.76
N GLY A 260 4.98 18.23 -5.53
CA GLY A 260 3.55 18.00 -5.29
C GLY A 260 3.29 16.86 -4.31
N PRO A 261 2.01 16.59 -4.01
CA PRO A 261 1.60 15.52 -3.10
C PRO A 261 1.81 14.12 -3.68
N VAL A 262 2.02 13.14 -2.79
CA VAL A 262 1.82 11.72 -3.10
C VAL A 262 0.65 11.18 -2.26
N TYR A 263 -0.36 10.61 -2.89
CA TYR A 263 -1.53 10.03 -2.22
C TYR A 263 -1.44 8.51 -2.20
N MET A 264 -1.59 7.92 -1.01
CA MET A 264 -1.62 6.46 -0.82
C MET A 264 -2.26 6.11 0.53
N THR A 265 -2.44 4.82 0.83
CA THR A 265 -2.84 4.41 2.18
C THR A 265 -1.66 4.44 3.16
N ALA A 266 -1.93 4.55 4.46
CA ALA A 266 -0.88 4.52 5.48
C ALA A 266 -0.02 3.24 5.47
N PRO A 267 -0.58 2.02 5.29
CA PRO A 267 0.24 0.83 5.15
C PRO A 267 1.10 0.86 3.87
N THR A 268 0.59 1.42 2.77
CA THR A 268 1.34 1.57 1.52
C THR A 268 2.54 2.51 1.68
N LEU A 269 2.44 3.59 2.45
CA LEU A 269 3.59 4.44 2.80
C LEU A 269 4.68 3.62 3.50
N ASN A 270 4.31 2.95 4.59
CA ASN A 270 5.28 2.18 5.39
C ASN A 270 5.95 1.06 4.58
N LEU A 271 5.17 0.31 3.81
CA LEU A 271 5.68 -0.81 3.01
C LEU A 271 6.47 -0.34 1.79
N SER A 272 6.06 0.74 1.12
CA SER A 272 6.80 1.27 -0.04
C SER A 272 8.14 1.85 0.39
N THR A 273 8.20 2.57 1.51
CA THR A 273 9.47 3.06 2.07
C THR A 273 10.40 1.91 2.43
N LEU A 274 9.90 0.82 3.03
CA LEU A 274 10.70 -0.39 3.29
C LEU A 274 11.34 -0.93 2.00
N LEU A 275 10.52 -1.12 0.97
CA LEU A 275 10.96 -1.71 -0.28
C LEU A 275 11.86 -0.78 -1.09
N GLN A 276 11.62 0.53 -1.06
CA GLN A 276 12.44 1.53 -1.73
C GLN A 276 13.85 1.61 -1.12
N LEU A 277 13.98 1.54 0.21
CA LEU A 277 15.28 1.52 0.89
C LEU A 277 16.03 0.23 0.59
N ASP A 278 15.37 -0.93 0.70
CA ASP A 278 15.98 -2.22 0.36
C ASP A 278 16.43 -2.28 -1.11
N TYR A 279 15.64 -1.71 -2.03
CA TYR A 279 16.02 -1.62 -3.44
C TYR A 279 17.33 -0.84 -3.63
N LEU A 280 17.54 0.24 -2.87
CA LEU A 280 18.80 1.00 -2.90
C LEU A 280 19.97 0.21 -2.32
N ASP A 281 19.76 -0.47 -1.19
CA ASP A 281 20.78 -1.30 -0.52
C ASP A 281 21.23 -2.47 -1.41
N VAL A 282 20.27 -3.15 -2.05
CA VAL A 282 20.55 -4.24 -2.99
C VAL A 282 21.29 -3.72 -4.21
N ALA A 283 20.85 -2.58 -4.78
CA ALA A 283 21.53 -1.99 -5.93
C ALA A 283 23.00 -1.65 -5.60
N GLU A 284 23.26 -1.11 -4.41
CA GLU A 284 24.61 -0.78 -3.94
C GLU A 284 25.50 -2.02 -3.78
N ARG A 285 24.97 -3.07 -3.11
CA ARG A 285 25.70 -4.34 -2.92
C ARG A 285 26.02 -5.05 -4.24
N GLU A 286 25.15 -4.91 -5.22
CA GLU A 286 25.34 -5.50 -6.55
C GLU A 286 26.17 -4.60 -7.50
N GLY A 287 26.63 -3.43 -7.04
CA GLY A 287 27.36 -2.47 -7.86
C GLY A 287 26.52 -1.87 -9.00
N LYS A 288 25.19 -1.90 -8.88
CA LYS A 288 24.25 -1.32 -9.83
C LYS A 288 24.00 0.15 -9.54
N LEU A 289 23.57 0.89 -10.55
CA LEU A 289 23.22 2.30 -10.42
C LEU A 289 22.02 2.47 -9.49
N ARG A 290 22.18 3.29 -8.43
CA ARG A 290 21.07 3.77 -7.60
C ARG A 290 20.31 4.87 -8.36
N PRO A 291 19.02 4.68 -8.74
CA PRO A 291 18.29 5.70 -9.49
C PRO A 291 18.02 6.96 -8.67
N TYR A 292 17.93 6.84 -7.36
CA TYR A 292 17.74 7.91 -6.37
C TYR A 292 18.48 7.59 -5.07
N ARG A 293 18.45 8.49 -4.09
CA ARG A 293 19.13 8.38 -2.79
C ARG A 293 18.13 8.41 -1.63
N ASP A 294 18.60 8.09 -0.43
CA ASP A 294 17.83 8.11 0.82
C ASP A 294 17.13 9.44 1.08
N ARG A 295 17.78 10.56 0.73
CA ARG A 295 17.20 11.91 0.84
C ARG A 295 15.97 12.10 -0.04
N ASP A 296 15.90 11.43 -1.19
CA ASP A 296 14.78 11.55 -2.13
C ASP A 296 13.58 10.72 -1.62
N VAL A 297 13.85 9.60 -0.92
CA VAL A 297 12.84 8.83 -0.18
C VAL A 297 12.30 9.65 0.99
N LYS A 298 13.18 10.31 1.76
CA LYS A 298 12.78 11.25 2.83
C LYS A 298 11.85 12.34 2.28
N GLU A 299 12.22 12.95 1.15
CA GLU A 299 11.40 14.00 0.52
C GLU A 299 10.01 13.48 0.12
N ALA A 300 9.94 12.27 -0.44
CA ALA A 300 8.68 11.62 -0.78
C ALA A 300 7.79 11.38 0.46
N ILE A 301 8.37 10.98 1.61
CA ILE A 301 7.65 10.82 2.88
C ILE A 301 7.02 12.16 3.31
N LEU A 302 7.77 13.27 3.22
CA LEU A 302 7.28 14.60 3.63
C LEU A 302 6.12 15.08 2.76
N HIS A 303 6.13 14.72 1.47
CA HIS A 303 5.07 15.05 0.52
C HIS A 303 3.91 14.04 0.49
N THR A 304 4.00 12.95 1.26
CA THR A 304 2.96 11.93 1.29
C THR A 304 1.78 12.35 2.17
N ILE A 305 0.57 12.28 1.59
CA ILE A 305 -0.72 12.46 2.24
C ILE A 305 -1.42 11.10 2.26
N THR A 306 -1.53 10.51 3.45
CA THR A 306 -2.16 9.20 3.63
C THR A 306 -3.68 9.32 3.70
N LEU A 307 -4.39 8.42 3.01
CA LEU A 307 -5.85 8.37 2.97
C LEU A 307 -6.38 7.01 3.48
N GLY A 308 -7.52 7.03 4.16
CA GLY A 308 -8.29 5.84 4.47
C GLY A 308 -9.14 5.37 3.29
N TYR A 309 -9.59 4.11 3.34
CA TYR A 309 -10.52 3.61 2.32
C TYR A 309 -11.88 4.32 2.39
N GLY A 310 -12.43 4.69 1.23
CA GLY A 310 -13.72 5.37 1.10
C GLY A 310 -13.69 6.88 1.42
N GLU A 311 -12.53 7.43 1.72
CA GLU A 311 -12.33 8.86 1.96
C GLU A 311 -12.30 9.62 0.62
N VAL A 312 -13.25 10.55 0.43
CA VAL A 312 -13.32 11.41 -0.76
C VAL A 312 -12.45 12.64 -0.53
N THR A 313 -11.45 12.83 -1.39
CA THR A 313 -10.39 13.83 -1.23
C THR A 313 -10.24 14.67 -2.49
N ASP A 314 -10.35 16.00 -2.39
CA ASP A 314 -9.97 16.89 -3.50
C ASP A 314 -8.46 16.81 -3.70
N ILE A 315 -7.99 16.45 -4.90
CA ILE A 315 -6.55 16.34 -5.22
C ILE A 315 -6.10 17.32 -6.29
N ALA A 316 -7.06 17.94 -6.97
CA ALA A 316 -6.89 19.03 -7.92
C ALA A 316 -8.22 19.82 -7.99
N PRO A 317 -8.27 20.98 -8.66
CA PRO A 317 -9.48 21.80 -8.75
C PRO A 317 -10.68 21.05 -9.30
N ASP A 318 -10.46 20.10 -10.20
CA ASP A 318 -11.48 19.35 -10.93
C ASP A 318 -11.41 17.84 -10.69
N VAL A 319 -10.56 17.34 -9.77
CA VAL A 319 -10.42 15.90 -9.52
C VAL A 319 -10.55 15.57 -8.04
N ARG A 320 -11.43 14.61 -7.75
CA ARG A 320 -11.56 13.96 -6.45
C ARG A 320 -11.07 12.52 -6.51
N LEU A 321 -10.30 12.11 -5.52
CA LEU A 321 -9.78 10.77 -5.31
C LEU A 321 -10.57 10.04 -4.23
N THR A 322 -10.88 8.77 -4.47
CA THR A 322 -11.28 7.81 -3.45
C THR A 322 -10.47 6.53 -3.58
N LEU A 323 -9.88 6.05 -2.48
CA LEU A 323 -9.19 4.76 -2.44
C LEU A 323 -10.16 3.67 -1.95
N HIS A 324 -10.23 2.53 -2.64
CA HIS A 324 -11.02 1.37 -2.24
C HIS A 324 -10.13 0.14 -2.05
N ASN A 325 -10.51 -0.81 -1.18
CA ASN A 325 -9.71 -2.02 -0.99
C ASN A 325 -9.53 -2.82 -2.29
N ALA A 326 -8.29 -3.16 -2.65
CA ALA A 326 -7.95 -4.04 -3.77
C ALA A 326 -7.74 -5.51 -3.37
N GLY A 327 -7.54 -5.80 -2.08
CA GLY A 327 -7.36 -7.18 -1.58
C GLY A 327 -6.06 -7.88 -2.00
N HIS A 328 -5.10 -7.15 -2.57
CA HIS A 328 -3.85 -7.70 -3.12
C HIS A 328 -2.75 -7.86 -2.06
N ILE A 329 -2.33 -6.73 -1.46
CA ILE A 329 -1.44 -6.66 -0.30
C ILE A 329 -2.02 -5.68 0.74
N LEU A 330 -1.44 -5.66 1.95
CA LEU A 330 -1.85 -4.72 2.99
C LEU A 330 -1.78 -3.27 2.47
N GLY A 331 -2.91 -2.55 2.58
CA GLY A 331 -3.01 -1.17 2.09
C GLY A 331 -3.24 -1.01 0.59
N SER A 332 -3.28 -2.11 -0.20
CA SER A 332 -3.53 -2.03 -1.65
C SER A 332 -4.88 -1.39 -1.97
N ALA A 333 -4.88 -0.50 -2.96
CA ALA A 333 -6.03 0.32 -3.28
C ALA A 333 -6.37 0.32 -4.78
N ILE A 334 -7.67 0.18 -5.06
CA ILE A 334 -8.29 0.61 -6.31
C ILE A 334 -8.45 2.12 -6.24
N ILE A 335 -7.93 2.81 -7.23
CA ILE A 335 -7.94 4.27 -7.35
C ILE A 335 -9.17 4.67 -8.16
N HIS A 336 -10.12 5.35 -7.53
CA HIS A 336 -11.29 5.93 -8.19
C HIS A 336 -11.13 7.45 -8.30
N LEU A 337 -11.16 7.95 -9.53
CA LEU A 337 -11.12 9.38 -9.82
C LEU A 337 -12.48 9.86 -10.32
N HIS A 338 -13.00 10.87 -9.65
CA HIS A 338 -14.18 11.62 -10.04
C HIS A 338 -13.74 12.97 -10.63
N ILE A 339 -13.93 13.14 -11.94
CA ILE A 339 -13.41 14.27 -12.71
C ILE A 339 -14.55 15.22 -13.12
N GLY A 340 -14.34 16.52 -12.89
CA GLY A 340 -15.36 17.58 -12.98
C GLY A 340 -16.45 17.41 -11.91
N ASP A 341 -17.66 17.92 -12.20
CA ASP A 341 -18.86 17.65 -11.38
C ASP A 341 -19.50 16.31 -11.78
N GLY A 342 -18.70 15.25 -11.77
CA GLY A 342 -19.09 13.90 -12.18
C GLY A 342 -19.18 13.74 -13.70
N GLN A 343 -18.49 14.59 -14.45
CA GLN A 343 -18.50 14.56 -15.91
C GLN A 343 -17.93 13.27 -16.49
N TYR A 344 -16.97 12.67 -15.78
CA TYR A 344 -16.35 11.40 -16.12
C TYR A 344 -15.70 10.79 -14.87
N ASN A 345 -15.76 9.48 -14.73
CA ASN A 345 -15.17 8.75 -13.63
C ASN A 345 -14.39 7.57 -14.17
N LEU A 346 -13.21 7.36 -13.60
CA LEU A 346 -12.40 6.20 -13.92
C LEU A 346 -11.99 5.48 -12.64
N ALA A 347 -11.87 4.16 -12.72
CA ALA A 347 -11.27 3.35 -11.68
C ALA A 347 -10.09 2.59 -12.26
N TYR A 348 -8.96 2.61 -11.55
CA TYR A 348 -7.80 1.79 -11.85
C TYR A 348 -7.58 0.79 -10.72
N THR A 349 -7.53 -0.50 -11.05
CA THR A 349 -7.50 -1.56 -10.03
C THR A 349 -6.19 -1.66 -9.27
N GLY A 350 -5.09 -1.15 -9.84
CA GLY A 350 -3.77 -1.68 -9.47
C GLY A 350 -3.72 -3.19 -9.69
N ASP A 351 -2.90 -3.85 -8.89
CA ASP A 351 -3.04 -5.28 -8.64
C ASP A 351 -4.17 -5.54 -7.64
N PHE A 352 -5.02 -6.53 -7.92
CA PHE A 352 -6.20 -6.81 -7.08
C PHE A 352 -6.51 -8.30 -6.96
N LYS A 353 -7.12 -8.67 -5.82
CA LYS A 353 -7.64 -10.02 -5.58
C LYS A 353 -9.15 -10.00 -5.34
N PHE A 354 -9.92 -10.54 -6.26
CA PHE A 354 -11.37 -10.71 -6.10
C PHE A 354 -11.78 -12.05 -5.46
N GLY A 355 -10.80 -12.83 -5.01
CA GLY A 355 -11.00 -14.02 -4.18
C GLY A 355 -10.74 -13.72 -2.70
N ARG A 356 -11.40 -14.47 -1.80
CA ARG A 356 -11.07 -14.43 -0.37
C ARG A 356 -9.67 -15.02 -0.12
N THR A 357 -8.85 -14.31 0.63
CA THR A 357 -7.56 -14.78 1.15
C THR A 357 -7.67 -14.94 2.68
N ARG A 358 -6.61 -15.43 3.35
CA ARG A 358 -6.57 -15.41 4.82
C ARG A 358 -6.32 -13.98 5.32
N LEU A 359 -5.42 -13.28 4.64
CA LEU A 359 -4.92 -11.98 5.06
C LEU A 359 -5.90 -10.82 4.81
N LEU A 360 -6.60 -10.80 3.68
CA LEU A 360 -7.33 -9.62 3.19
C LEU A 360 -8.76 -9.92 2.72
N GLU A 361 -9.60 -8.90 2.76
CA GLU A 361 -10.92 -8.94 2.12
C GLU A 361 -10.79 -8.85 0.58
N PRO A 362 -11.75 -9.41 -0.18
CA PRO A 362 -11.78 -9.27 -1.63
C PRO A 362 -11.87 -7.80 -2.08
N ALA A 363 -11.39 -7.57 -3.31
CA ALA A 363 -11.46 -6.28 -3.98
C ALA A 363 -12.88 -5.68 -4.02
N THR A 364 -12.96 -4.37 -3.81
CA THR A 364 -14.21 -3.59 -3.94
C THR A 364 -14.62 -3.53 -5.41
N PHE A 365 -15.90 -3.71 -5.69
CA PHE A 365 -16.43 -3.75 -7.06
C PHE A 365 -17.63 -2.80 -7.25
N THR A 366 -17.95 -1.98 -6.26
CA THR A 366 -19.07 -1.04 -6.30
C THR A 366 -18.55 0.38 -6.15
N PHE A 367 -18.93 1.23 -7.10
CA PHE A 367 -18.52 2.62 -7.20
C PHE A 367 -19.76 3.51 -7.40
N PRO A 368 -19.71 4.80 -7.02
CA PRO A 368 -20.83 5.70 -7.23
C PRO A 368 -21.17 5.91 -8.71
N ARG A 369 -20.14 6.09 -9.54
CA ARG A 369 -20.23 6.29 -11.00
C ARG A 369 -18.92 5.84 -11.64
N LEU A 370 -18.98 5.24 -12.83
CA LEU A 370 -17.82 4.65 -13.49
C LEU A 370 -18.02 4.55 -15.00
N GLU A 371 -17.23 5.30 -15.78
CA GLU A 371 -17.23 5.27 -17.23
C GLU A 371 -16.06 4.43 -17.77
N THR A 372 -14.88 4.49 -17.13
CA THR A 372 -13.71 3.69 -17.53
C THR A 372 -13.15 2.87 -16.39
N LEU A 373 -12.97 1.57 -16.63
CA LEU A 373 -12.23 0.68 -15.74
C LEU A 373 -10.89 0.30 -16.37
N ILE A 374 -9.79 0.52 -15.64
CA ILE A 374 -8.45 0.05 -16.01
C ILE A 374 -8.12 -1.14 -15.09
N ILE A 375 -7.84 -2.30 -15.68
CA ILE A 375 -7.74 -3.57 -14.95
C ILE A 375 -6.45 -4.32 -15.27
N GLU A 376 -5.79 -4.88 -14.25
CA GLU A 376 -4.62 -5.75 -14.45
C GLU A 376 -4.96 -7.04 -15.23
N SER A 377 -3.94 -7.62 -15.84
CA SER A 377 -4.05 -8.78 -16.74
C SER A 377 -2.97 -9.83 -16.49
N THR A 378 -2.39 -9.87 -15.28
CA THR A 378 -1.31 -10.78 -14.91
C THR A 378 -1.65 -12.24 -15.22
N TYR A 379 -2.90 -12.61 -14.92
CA TYR A 379 -3.52 -13.91 -15.21
C TYR A 379 -4.62 -13.80 -16.29
N GLY A 380 -4.34 -13.00 -17.32
CA GLY A 380 -5.26 -12.75 -18.43
C GLY A 380 -5.37 -13.89 -19.44
N HIS A 381 -4.58 -14.97 -19.39
CA HIS A 381 -4.71 -16.06 -20.38
C HIS A 381 -5.90 -17.00 -20.07
N PRO A 382 -6.56 -17.64 -21.05
CA PRO A 382 -7.64 -18.60 -20.77
C PRO A 382 -7.26 -19.80 -19.90
N THR A 383 -5.98 -20.17 -19.88
CA THR A 383 -5.43 -21.26 -19.04
C THR A 383 -4.98 -20.77 -17.67
N ASP A 384 -4.95 -19.47 -17.42
CA ASP A 384 -4.51 -18.87 -16.14
C ASP A 384 -5.61 -18.99 -15.07
N LYS A 385 -6.06 -20.23 -14.83
CA LYS A 385 -7.07 -20.58 -13.84
C LYS A 385 -6.41 -21.26 -12.67
N MET A 386 -6.71 -20.81 -11.46
CA MET A 386 -6.17 -21.39 -10.25
C MET A 386 -7.14 -22.42 -9.66
N PRO A 387 -6.63 -23.49 -9.05
CA PRO A 387 -7.47 -24.44 -8.33
C PRO A 387 -8.13 -23.76 -7.11
N PRO A 388 -9.27 -24.30 -6.62
CA PRO A 388 -9.93 -23.81 -5.42
C PRO A 388 -8.99 -23.77 -4.21
N ARG A 389 -9.09 -22.71 -3.41
CA ARG A 389 -8.17 -22.46 -2.28
C ARG A 389 -8.07 -23.64 -1.28
N GLN A 390 -9.18 -24.36 -1.06
CA GLN A 390 -9.18 -25.51 -0.16
C GLN A 390 -8.33 -26.68 -0.68
N GLU A 391 -8.30 -26.90 -2.00
CA GLU A 391 -7.46 -27.92 -2.64
C GLU A 391 -5.99 -27.51 -2.60
N VAL A 392 -5.71 -26.22 -2.81
CA VAL A 392 -4.38 -25.62 -2.69
C VAL A 392 -3.80 -25.85 -1.29
N GLU A 393 -4.55 -25.50 -0.25
CA GLU A 393 -4.11 -25.68 1.15
C GLU A 393 -3.98 -27.17 1.52
N LYS A 394 -4.83 -28.05 0.96
CA LYS A 394 -4.69 -29.51 1.12
C LYS A 394 -3.40 -30.04 0.48
N LYS A 395 -3.10 -29.64 -0.76
CA LYS A 395 -1.87 -30.03 -1.47
C LYS A 395 -0.63 -29.53 -0.70
N PHE A 396 -0.65 -28.26 -0.31
CA PHE A 396 0.41 -27.63 0.47
C PHE A 396 0.69 -28.38 1.78
N ALA A 397 -0.35 -28.65 2.57
CA ALA A 397 -0.23 -29.42 3.81
C ALA A 397 0.33 -30.83 3.56
N SER A 398 -0.14 -31.53 2.51
CA SER A 398 0.33 -32.87 2.18
C SER A 398 1.81 -32.90 1.79
N ILE A 399 2.31 -31.89 1.07
CA ILE A 399 3.72 -31.83 0.69
C ILE A 399 4.57 -31.63 1.95
N ILE A 400 4.25 -30.60 2.75
CA ILE A 400 4.98 -30.29 3.98
C ILE A 400 5.03 -31.52 4.90
N LYS A 401 3.88 -32.14 5.15
CA LYS A 401 3.79 -33.31 6.03
C LYS A 401 4.73 -34.43 5.59
N LYS A 402 4.72 -34.80 4.31
CA LYS A 402 5.60 -35.85 3.75
C LYS A 402 7.08 -35.52 3.89
N VAL A 403 7.45 -34.26 3.70
CA VAL A 403 8.86 -33.81 3.78
C VAL A 403 9.35 -33.84 5.23
N ILE A 404 8.55 -33.34 6.16
CA ILE A 404 8.89 -33.34 7.58
C ILE A 404 8.95 -34.78 8.13
N GLU A 405 8.01 -35.65 7.76
CA GLU A 405 7.97 -37.06 8.21
C GLU A 405 9.17 -37.89 7.73
N ARG A 406 9.78 -37.55 6.58
CA ARG A 406 11.02 -38.20 6.10
C ARG A 406 12.31 -37.55 6.63
N GLY A 407 12.19 -36.66 7.61
CA GLY A 407 13.32 -35.95 8.23
C GLY A 407 13.94 -34.87 7.34
N GLY A 408 13.20 -34.36 6.36
CA GLY A 408 13.63 -33.30 5.46
C GLY A 408 13.19 -31.90 5.89
N LYS A 409 13.66 -30.89 5.16
CA LYS A 409 13.37 -29.47 5.40
C LYS A 409 12.64 -28.88 4.19
N VAL A 410 11.77 -27.90 4.45
CA VAL A 410 10.97 -27.24 3.40
C VAL A 410 11.45 -25.81 3.21
N LEU A 411 11.99 -25.49 2.03
CA LEU A 411 12.30 -24.13 1.63
C LEU A 411 11.13 -23.52 0.83
N ILE A 412 10.64 -22.36 1.27
CA ILE A 412 9.57 -21.61 0.61
C ILE A 412 10.09 -20.20 0.27
N PRO A 413 10.56 -19.97 -0.97
CA PRO A 413 10.94 -18.63 -1.39
C PRO A 413 9.70 -17.74 -1.50
N VAL A 414 9.70 -16.60 -0.82
CA VAL A 414 8.57 -15.66 -0.78
C VAL A 414 9.02 -14.22 -1.01
N LEU A 415 8.10 -13.40 -1.54
CA LEU A 415 8.24 -11.95 -1.48
C LEU A 415 7.98 -11.50 -0.03
N ALA A 416 8.74 -10.49 0.43
CA ALA A 416 8.67 -10.00 1.80
C ALA A 416 7.27 -9.50 2.19
N VAL A 417 6.56 -8.89 1.24
CA VAL A 417 5.26 -8.23 1.45
C VAL A 417 4.18 -8.97 0.64
N GLY A 418 3.11 -9.37 1.33
CA GLY A 418 1.95 -10.04 0.75
C GLY A 418 2.04 -11.55 0.86
N ARG A 419 2.86 -12.19 0.01
CA ARG A 419 2.94 -13.66 -0.05
C ARG A 419 3.41 -14.26 1.28
N ALA A 420 4.44 -13.71 1.89
CA ALA A 420 4.97 -14.25 3.14
C ALA A 420 3.90 -14.28 4.23
N GLN A 421 3.20 -13.17 4.45
CA GLN A 421 2.17 -13.08 5.49
C GLN A 421 0.99 -14.01 5.23
N GLU A 422 0.56 -14.16 3.98
CA GLU A 422 -0.48 -15.12 3.61
C GLU A 422 -0.06 -16.56 3.93
N ILE A 423 1.19 -16.93 3.64
CA ILE A 423 1.72 -18.29 3.92
C ILE A 423 1.90 -18.50 5.42
N MET A 424 2.35 -17.50 6.18
CA MET A 424 2.41 -17.58 7.64
C MET A 424 1.03 -17.92 8.23
N LEU A 425 -0.01 -17.19 7.83
CA LEU A 425 -1.39 -17.48 8.29
C LEU A 425 -1.88 -18.88 7.89
N VAL A 426 -1.48 -19.37 6.72
CA VAL A 426 -1.83 -20.73 6.27
C VAL A 426 -1.11 -21.77 7.11
N ILE A 427 0.20 -21.61 7.36
CA ILE A 427 0.99 -22.54 8.16
C ILE A 427 0.46 -22.57 9.59
N GLU A 428 0.21 -21.42 10.20
CA GLU A 428 -0.35 -21.31 11.56
C GLU A 428 -1.72 -22.01 11.65
N ASP A 429 -2.63 -21.79 10.70
CA ASP A 429 -3.95 -22.47 10.66
C ASP A 429 -3.82 -23.99 10.46
N LEU A 430 -2.83 -24.44 9.70
CA LEU A 430 -2.57 -25.87 9.48
C LEU A 430 -1.95 -26.54 10.73
N VAL A 431 -1.04 -25.87 11.43
CA VAL A 431 -0.45 -26.36 12.69
C VAL A 431 -1.49 -26.39 13.80
N SER A 432 -2.26 -25.31 13.99
CA SER A 432 -3.30 -25.24 15.03
C SER A 432 -4.39 -26.31 14.84
N LYS A 433 -4.70 -26.67 13.59
CA LYS A 433 -5.62 -27.77 13.25
C LYS A 433 -4.96 -29.15 13.17
N LYS A 434 -3.67 -29.27 13.55
CA LYS A 434 -2.89 -30.51 13.51
C LYS A 434 -2.87 -31.20 12.13
N ARG A 435 -2.96 -30.41 11.05
CA ARG A 435 -2.92 -30.89 9.66
C ARG A 435 -1.49 -31.06 9.14
N ILE A 436 -0.55 -30.32 9.73
CA ILE A 436 0.90 -30.53 9.58
C ILE A 436 1.54 -30.63 10.97
N PRO A 437 2.69 -31.32 11.11
CA PRO A 437 3.43 -31.37 12.37
C PRO A 437 3.83 -29.98 12.86
N LYS A 438 3.88 -29.79 14.18
CA LYS A 438 4.42 -28.57 14.79
C LYS A 438 5.95 -28.62 14.71
N VAL A 439 6.52 -27.85 13.79
CA VAL A 439 7.97 -27.66 13.62
C VAL A 439 8.31 -26.17 13.58
N PRO A 440 9.55 -25.78 13.87
CA PRO A 440 9.99 -24.40 13.71
C PRO A 440 9.81 -23.91 12.27
N VAL A 441 9.35 -22.66 12.13
CA VAL A 441 9.22 -21.94 10.88
C VAL A 441 10.19 -20.76 10.92
N PHE A 442 11.36 -20.95 10.33
CA PHE A 442 12.39 -19.92 10.24
C PHE A 442 12.01 -18.88 9.20
N ILE A 443 12.11 -17.61 9.58
CA ILE A 443 11.79 -16.47 8.74
C ILE A 443 13.04 -15.62 8.58
N GLU A 444 13.52 -15.46 7.34
CA GLU A 444 14.69 -14.63 7.05
C GLU A 444 14.43 -13.60 5.94
N GLY A 445 15.09 -12.45 6.09
CA GLY A 445 14.99 -11.30 5.19
C GLY A 445 13.97 -10.29 5.68
N MET A 446 13.41 -9.51 4.76
CA MET A 446 12.47 -8.42 5.11
C MET A 446 11.10 -8.89 5.62
N ILE A 447 10.85 -10.21 5.71
CA ILE A 447 9.55 -10.76 6.12
C ILE A 447 9.20 -10.31 7.54
N ALA A 448 10.16 -10.29 8.48
CA ALA A 448 9.92 -9.89 9.86
C ALA A 448 9.50 -8.42 9.96
N GLN A 449 10.23 -7.51 9.31
CA GLN A 449 9.88 -6.09 9.28
C GLN A 449 8.55 -5.82 8.57
N ALA A 450 8.31 -6.47 7.43
CA ALA A 450 7.03 -6.38 6.74
C ALA A 450 5.88 -6.87 7.65
N THR A 451 6.07 -7.97 8.37
CA THR A 451 5.08 -8.51 9.30
C THR A 451 4.85 -7.56 10.48
N ALA A 452 5.88 -6.93 11.02
CA ALA A 452 5.74 -5.90 12.04
C ALA A 452 4.80 -4.77 11.56
N ILE A 453 4.98 -4.29 10.33
CA ILE A 453 4.09 -3.29 9.71
C ILE A 453 2.65 -3.82 9.60
N HIS A 454 2.44 -5.10 9.25
CA HIS A 454 1.09 -5.69 9.24
C HIS A 454 0.42 -5.65 10.62
N THR A 455 1.19 -5.90 11.69
CA THR A 455 0.65 -5.85 13.05
C THR A 455 0.30 -4.44 13.53
N THR A 456 0.86 -3.40 12.88
CA THR A 456 0.55 -1.99 13.17
C THR A 456 -0.71 -1.48 12.47
N HIS A 457 -1.18 -2.19 11.43
CA HIS A 457 -2.36 -1.84 10.63
C HIS A 457 -3.47 -2.92 10.61
N PRO A 458 -3.95 -3.37 11.78
CA PRO A 458 -4.99 -4.40 11.87
C PRO A 458 -6.33 -4.02 11.22
N GLU A 459 -6.61 -2.71 11.07
CA GLU A 459 -7.77 -2.18 10.35
C GLU A 459 -7.75 -2.48 8.84
N ALA A 460 -6.58 -2.77 8.27
CA ALA A 460 -6.42 -3.12 6.86
C ALA A 460 -6.40 -4.65 6.62
N LEU A 461 -6.43 -5.46 7.68
CA LEU A 461 -6.51 -6.93 7.60
C LEU A 461 -7.96 -7.41 7.43
N SER A 462 -8.11 -8.67 7.01
CA SER A 462 -9.40 -9.35 6.89
C SER A 462 -10.18 -9.30 8.20
N LYS A 463 -11.51 -9.30 8.11
CA LYS A 463 -12.38 -9.24 9.28
C LYS A 463 -12.07 -10.34 10.29
N LYS A 464 -11.79 -11.56 9.81
CA LYS A 464 -11.44 -12.70 10.66
C LYS A 464 -10.16 -12.44 11.47
N ILE A 465 -9.08 -11.99 10.82
CA ILE A 465 -7.80 -11.75 11.50
C ILE A 465 -7.93 -10.56 12.45
N ARG A 466 -8.64 -9.51 12.03
CA ARG A 466 -8.95 -8.35 12.86
C ARG A 466 -9.71 -8.74 14.12
N GLU A 467 -10.70 -9.62 14.03
CA GLU A 467 -11.45 -10.12 15.19
C GLU A 467 -10.56 -10.94 16.13
N MET A 468 -9.68 -11.80 15.60
CA MET A 468 -8.71 -12.54 16.41
C MET A 468 -7.79 -11.60 17.20
N ILE A 469 -7.24 -10.56 16.53
CA ILE A 469 -6.33 -9.59 17.15
C ILE A 469 -7.07 -8.70 18.16
N PHE A 470 -8.23 -8.14 17.79
CA PHE A 470 -8.90 -7.12 18.61
C PHE A 470 -9.79 -7.68 19.71
N HIS A 471 -10.39 -8.85 19.52
CA HIS A 471 -11.38 -9.39 20.47
C HIS A 471 -10.89 -10.63 21.20
N GLN A 472 -10.04 -11.45 20.58
CA GLN A 472 -9.54 -12.69 21.19
C GLN A 472 -8.16 -12.52 21.83
N GLY A 473 -7.46 -11.42 21.53
CA GLY A 473 -6.08 -11.19 21.98
C GLY A 473 -5.08 -12.17 21.34
N VAL A 474 -5.47 -12.86 20.26
CA VAL A 474 -4.64 -13.84 19.56
C VAL A 474 -4.15 -13.23 18.27
N ASN A 475 -2.84 -12.94 18.22
CA ASN A 475 -2.19 -12.51 17.00
C ASN A 475 -1.45 -13.70 16.35
N PRO A 476 -1.92 -14.22 15.20
CA PRO A 476 -1.31 -15.39 14.56
C PRO A 476 0.14 -15.13 14.12
N PHE A 477 0.54 -13.88 13.87
CA PHE A 477 1.92 -13.54 13.52
C PHE A 477 2.90 -13.64 14.69
N LEU A 478 2.40 -13.74 15.94
CA LEU A 478 3.20 -13.89 17.16
C LEU A 478 3.29 -15.33 17.65
N ASN A 479 2.79 -16.30 16.86
CA ASN A 479 2.84 -17.70 17.25
C ASN A 479 4.30 -18.15 17.40
N GLU A 480 4.61 -18.87 18.48
CA GLU A 480 5.95 -19.35 18.83
C GLU A 480 6.61 -20.25 17.77
N ILE A 481 5.84 -20.76 16.80
CA ILE A 481 6.41 -21.50 15.67
C ILE A 481 7.27 -20.61 14.77
N PHE A 482 7.04 -19.30 14.72
CA PHE A 482 7.79 -18.39 13.87
C PHE A 482 9.05 -17.93 14.56
N VAL A 483 10.20 -18.29 13.98
CA VAL A 483 11.53 -17.97 14.51
C VAL A 483 12.23 -17.03 13.54
N GLN A 484 12.53 -15.81 13.97
CA GLN A 484 13.28 -14.86 13.18
C GLN A 484 14.76 -15.26 13.11
N VAL A 485 15.34 -15.22 11.92
CA VAL A 485 16.78 -15.44 11.69
C VAL A 485 17.43 -14.07 11.51
N ASP A 486 18.30 -13.71 12.44
CA ASP A 486 18.91 -12.36 12.50
C ASP A 486 20.30 -12.31 11.87
N SER A 487 20.95 -13.46 11.69
CA SER A 487 22.35 -13.54 11.29
C SER A 487 22.56 -14.63 10.21
N PRO A 488 23.31 -14.34 9.13
CA PRO A 488 23.64 -15.32 8.10
C PRO A 488 24.39 -16.56 8.62
N GLU A 489 25.09 -16.45 9.74
CA GLU A 489 25.87 -17.52 10.36
C GLU A 489 24.95 -18.65 10.88
N GLN A 490 23.70 -18.34 11.24
CA GLN A 490 22.73 -19.32 11.72
C GLN A 490 22.22 -20.27 10.63
N ARG A 491 22.42 -19.95 9.35
CA ARG A 491 21.83 -20.71 8.23
C ARG A 491 22.35 -22.14 8.17
N GLU A 492 23.63 -22.35 8.41
CA GLU A 492 24.23 -23.69 8.41
C GLU A 492 23.72 -24.54 9.58
N GLU A 493 23.60 -23.96 10.78
CA GLU A 493 23.01 -24.63 11.94
C GLU A 493 21.56 -25.04 11.67
N ILE A 494 20.76 -24.15 11.07
CA ILE A 494 19.36 -24.43 10.70
C ILE A 494 19.29 -25.57 9.67
N VAL A 495 20.15 -25.56 8.64
CA VAL A 495 20.15 -26.59 7.60
C VAL A 495 20.68 -27.93 8.12
N ASN A 496 21.60 -27.94 9.07
CA ASN A 496 22.14 -29.15 9.69
C ASN A 496 21.29 -29.68 10.86
N GLY A 497 20.38 -28.87 11.39
CA GLY A 497 19.50 -29.23 12.50
C GLY A 497 18.29 -30.09 12.12
N GLU A 498 17.30 -30.09 13.02
CA GLU A 498 16.06 -30.86 12.92
C GLU A 498 15.15 -30.41 11.75
N PRO A 499 14.16 -31.25 11.34
CA PRO A 499 13.18 -30.89 10.32
C PRO A 499 12.44 -29.58 10.63
N CYS A 500 12.42 -28.67 9.65
CA CYS A 500 11.83 -27.35 9.79
C CYS A 500 11.27 -26.82 8.46
N ILE A 501 10.55 -25.69 8.56
CA ILE A 501 10.13 -24.90 7.40
C ILE A 501 10.97 -23.62 7.39
N ILE A 502 11.45 -23.21 6.22
CA ILE A 502 12.25 -22.01 6.01
C ILE A 502 11.54 -21.12 5.00
N MET A 503 11.14 -19.93 5.42
CA MET A 503 10.57 -18.89 4.58
C MET A 503 11.60 -17.77 4.40
N ALA A 504 12.03 -17.55 3.17
CA ALA A 504 13.14 -16.66 2.88
C ALA A 504 12.90 -15.80 1.63
N THR A 505 13.41 -14.57 1.64
CA THR A 505 13.44 -13.70 0.46
C THR A 505 14.65 -13.98 -0.43
N SER A 506 14.59 -13.79 -1.75
CA SER A 506 13.46 -13.32 -2.57
C SER A 506 12.62 -14.47 -3.17
N GLY A 507 11.36 -14.15 -3.51
CA GLY A 507 10.37 -15.14 -3.96
C GLY A 507 10.62 -15.82 -5.31
N MET A 508 11.63 -15.38 -6.06
CA MET A 508 12.00 -15.95 -7.37
C MET A 508 13.43 -16.50 -7.42
N LEU A 509 14.09 -16.63 -6.26
CA LEU A 509 15.51 -17.00 -6.16
C LEU A 509 16.43 -16.08 -6.98
N ALA A 510 16.10 -14.78 -7.04
CA ALA A 510 16.93 -13.80 -7.75
C ALA A 510 18.21 -13.45 -6.95
N GLY A 511 18.14 -13.60 -5.62
CA GLY A 511 19.18 -13.26 -4.67
C GLY A 511 18.65 -13.33 -3.23
N GLY A 512 19.53 -13.01 -2.29
CA GLY A 512 19.22 -12.96 -0.85
C GLY A 512 19.20 -14.33 -0.16
N PRO A 513 18.70 -14.40 1.09
CA PRO A 513 18.71 -15.61 1.91
C PRO A 513 18.15 -16.87 1.26
N SER A 514 17.09 -16.74 0.44
CA SER A 514 16.47 -17.88 -0.26
C SER A 514 17.44 -18.61 -1.20
N VAL A 515 18.35 -17.88 -1.84
CA VAL A 515 19.38 -18.45 -2.71
C VAL A 515 20.42 -19.17 -1.86
N GLU A 516 20.84 -18.59 -0.74
CA GLU A 516 21.83 -19.19 0.15
C GLU A 516 21.31 -20.48 0.81
N TYR A 517 20.06 -20.49 1.29
CA TYR A 517 19.41 -21.73 1.73
C TYR A 517 19.28 -22.75 0.60
N PHE A 518 18.91 -22.31 -0.61
CA PHE A 518 18.82 -23.22 -1.75
C PHE A 518 20.18 -23.90 -2.02
N LYS A 519 21.30 -23.17 -2.00
CA LYS A 519 22.64 -23.74 -2.18
C LYS A 519 22.95 -24.85 -1.18
N LEU A 520 22.59 -24.63 0.09
CA LEU A 520 22.83 -25.58 1.19
C LEU A 520 21.88 -26.79 1.15
N MET A 521 20.64 -26.61 0.71
CA MET A 521 19.59 -27.61 0.81
C MET A 521 19.36 -28.45 -0.46
N ALA A 522 19.67 -27.90 -1.64
CA ALA A 522 19.38 -28.53 -2.94
C ALA A 522 20.02 -29.92 -3.16
N PRO A 523 21.24 -30.21 -2.66
CA PRO A 523 21.86 -31.52 -2.85
C PRO A 523 21.20 -32.67 -2.10
N ASP A 524 20.41 -32.41 -1.05
CA ASP A 524 19.77 -33.44 -0.24
C ASP A 524 18.32 -33.73 -0.72
N SER A 525 18.11 -34.96 -1.18
CA SER A 525 16.81 -35.48 -1.66
C SER A 525 15.70 -35.53 -0.59
N LYS A 526 16.04 -35.48 0.70
CA LYS A 526 15.04 -35.39 1.77
C LYS A 526 14.33 -34.03 1.75
N ASN A 527 15.00 -32.97 1.31
CA ASN A 527 14.45 -31.62 1.33
C ASN A 527 13.42 -31.38 0.23
N ALA A 528 12.67 -30.29 0.35
CA ALA A 528 11.78 -29.82 -0.70
C ALA A 528 11.82 -28.30 -0.87
N LEU A 529 11.73 -27.85 -2.11
CA LEU A 529 11.52 -26.47 -2.52
C LEU A 529 10.07 -26.32 -2.97
N ILE A 530 9.32 -25.42 -2.35
CA ILE A 530 7.91 -25.17 -2.70
C ILE A 530 7.75 -23.76 -3.26
N PHE A 531 7.50 -23.65 -4.56
CA PHE A 531 7.13 -22.39 -5.18
C PHE A 531 5.65 -22.07 -4.92
N VAL A 532 5.41 -20.90 -4.32
CA VAL A 532 4.07 -20.36 -3.99
C VAL A 532 3.76 -19.03 -4.70
N SER A 533 4.67 -18.59 -5.57
CA SER A 533 4.59 -17.33 -6.32
C SER A 533 4.91 -17.58 -7.80
N TYR A 534 4.42 -16.70 -8.67
CA TYR A 534 4.84 -16.66 -10.07
C TYR A 534 6.36 -16.54 -10.17
N GLN A 535 6.95 -17.22 -11.16
CA GLN A 535 8.38 -17.21 -11.43
C GLN A 535 8.60 -16.56 -12.79
N GLY A 536 9.16 -15.35 -12.80
CA GLY A 536 9.41 -14.61 -14.04
C GLY A 536 10.42 -15.31 -14.94
N GLU A 537 10.25 -15.19 -16.26
CA GLU A 537 11.22 -15.71 -17.22
C GLU A 537 12.62 -15.12 -16.98
N GLY A 538 13.66 -15.94 -17.17
CA GLY A 538 15.06 -15.58 -16.92
C GLY A 538 15.55 -15.81 -15.47
N THR A 539 14.65 -15.90 -14.49
CA THR A 539 15.02 -16.12 -13.07
C THR A 539 15.54 -17.53 -12.79
N LEU A 540 16.33 -17.70 -11.74
CA LEU A 540 16.79 -19.02 -11.26
C LEU A 540 15.60 -19.88 -10.83
N GLY A 541 14.63 -19.29 -10.12
CA GLY A 541 13.42 -20.01 -9.70
C GLY A 541 12.65 -20.60 -10.88
N ARG A 542 12.53 -19.85 -12.00
CA ARG A 542 11.90 -20.37 -13.23
C ARG A 542 12.68 -21.53 -13.87
N ARG A 543 14.01 -21.50 -13.86
CA ARG A 543 14.85 -22.60 -14.38
C ARG A 543 14.65 -23.87 -13.57
N ILE A 544 14.70 -23.77 -12.24
CA ILE A 544 14.48 -24.89 -11.33
C ILE A 544 13.05 -25.42 -11.47
N GLN A 545 12.05 -24.54 -11.56
CA GLN A 545 10.65 -24.92 -11.79
C GLN A 545 10.45 -25.69 -13.11
N LYS A 546 11.24 -25.40 -14.16
CA LYS A 546 11.25 -26.14 -15.44
C LYS A 546 11.98 -27.50 -15.36
N GLY A 547 12.50 -27.87 -14.19
CA GLY A 547 13.10 -29.19 -13.95
C GLY A 547 14.61 -29.27 -14.14
N TRP A 548 15.31 -28.12 -14.18
CA TRP A 548 16.77 -28.12 -14.23
C TRP A 548 17.36 -28.86 -13.03
N LYS A 549 18.28 -29.80 -13.30
CA LYS A 549 18.88 -30.68 -12.30
C LYS A 549 20.23 -30.21 -11.80
N GLU A 550 20.84 -29.24 -12.48
CA GLU A 550 22.09 -28.62 -12.08
C GLU A 550 21.99 -27.13 -12.34
N VAL A 551 22.53 -26.33 -11.41
CA VAL A 551 22.59 -24.88 -11.56
C VAL A 551 23.99 -24.38 -11.23
N GLN A 552 24.51 -23.51 -12.11
CA GLN A 552 25.80 -22.86 -11.92
C GLN A 552 25.61 -21.62 -11.05
N MET A 553 26.35 -21.53 -9.96
CA MET A 553 26.29 -20.41 -9.02
C MET A 553 27.70 -20.01 -8.58
N TYR A 554 27.92 -18.72 -8.40
CA TYR A 554 29.17 -18.22 -7.82
C TYR A 554 29.13 -18.33 -6.29
N ASN A 555 30.23 -18.82 -5.71
CA ASN A 555 30.45 -18.75 -4.27
C ASN A 555 30.92 -17.33 -3.86
N ARG A 556 31.11 -17.10 -2.56
CA ARG A 556 31.55 -15.79 -2.02
C ARG A 556 32.94 -15.37 -2.53
N GLU A 557 33.74 -16.32 -3.00
CA GLU A 557 35.10 -16.12 -3.54
C GLU A 557 35.10 -15.89 -5.06
N GLY A 558 33.92 -15.81 -5.68
CA GLY A 558 33.77 -15.62 -7.12
C GLY A 558 34.06 -16.87 -7.97
N GLN A 559 34.22 -18.04 -7.34
CA GLN A 559 34.40 -19.31 -8.04
C GLN A 559 33.04 -19.86 -8.47
N MET A 560 32.97 -20.35 -9.70
CA MET A 560 31.77 -21.00 -10.21
C MET A 560 31.67 -22.42 -9.65
N THR A 561 30.53 -22.72 -9.02
CA THR A 561 30.20 -24.01 -8.45
C THR A 561 28.93 -24.56 -9.10
N VAL A 562 28.90 -25.87 -9.35
CA VAL A 562 27.71 -26.55 -9.88
C VAL A 562 26.97 -27.19 -8.72
N ILE A 563 25.71 -26.83 -8.55
CA ILE A 563 24.87 -27.33 -7.46
C ILE A 563 23.86 -28.32 -8.03
N PRO A 564 23.90 -29.60 -7.59
CA PRO A 564 22.91 -30.59 -7.98
C PRO A 564 21.59 -30.32 -7.27
N VAL A 565 20.49 -30.44 -8.02
CA VAL A 565 19.12 -30.24 -7.54
C VAL A 565 18.46 -31.60 -7.35
N ASN A 566 18.79 -32.24 -6.23
CA ASN A 566 18.25 -33.53 -5.81
C ASN A 566 16.99 -33.41 -4.95
N MET A 567 16.83 -32.26 -4.27
CA MET A 567 15.65 -31.97 -3.47
C MET A 567 14.37 -32.00 -4.31
N GLN A 568 13.24 -32.33 -3.68
CA GLN A 568 11.95 -32.33 -4.34
C GLN A 568 11.53 -30.89 -4.70
N VAL A 569 11.19 -30.63 -5.95
CA VAL A 569 10.69 -29.31 -6.39
C VAL A 569 9.20 -29.41 -6.65
N GLU A 570 8.41 -28.63 -5.91
CA GLU A 570 6.95 -28.58 -6.06
C GLU A 570 6.50 -27.16 -6.38
N THR A 571 5.44 -27.06 -7.18
CA THR A 571 4.71 -25.79 -7.36
C THR A 571 3.30 -25.93 -6.81
N VAL A 572 2.93 -24.98 -5.95
CA VAL A 572 1.59 -24.86 -5.39
C VAL A 572 0.96 -23.57 -5.87
N GLU A 573 0.28 -23.67 -7.01
CA GLU A 573 -0.48 -22.58 -7.61
C GLU A 573 -1.75 -22.29 -6.81
N GLY A 574 -2.15 -21.02 -6.72
CA GLY A 574 -3.39 -20.60 -6.03
C GLY A 574 -3.19 -19.79 -4.75
N PHE A 575 -1.94 -19.56 -4.34
CA PHE A 575 -1.65 -18.56 -3.33
C PHE A 575 -1.62 -17.13 -3.90
N SER A 576 -1.37 -16.95 -5.21
CA SER A 576 -1.17 -15.64 -5.88
C SER A 576 -2.02 -14.48 -5.34
N GLY A 577 -1.40 -13.31 -5.15
CA GLY A 577 -2.07 -12.07 -4.71
C GLY A 577 -2.89 -11.43 -5.84
N HIS A 578 -2.70 -11.87 -7.08
CA HIS A 578 -3.48 -11.41 -8.23
C HIS A 578 -4.72 -12.26 -8.45
N SER A 579 -5.75 -11.67 -9.01
CA SER A 579 -6.95 -12.38 -9.46
C SER A 579 -6.59 -13.32 -10.61
N ASP A 580 -7.02 -14.58 -10.53
CA ASP A 580 -6.89 -15.50 -11.66
C ASP A 580 -7.90 -15.13 -12.78
N ARG A 581 -7.79 -15.79 -13.94
CA ARG A 581 -8.67 -15.52 -15.09
C ARG A 581 -10.16 -15.55 -14.73
N LYS A 582 -10.58 -16.50 -13.88
CA LYS A 582 -11.98 -16.64 -13.46
C LYS A 582 -12.40 -15.47 -12.56
N GLN A 583 -11.54 -15.08 -11.63
CA GLN A 583 -11.76 -13.96 -10.73
C GLN A 583 -11.82 -12.62 -11.48
N ILE A 584 -10.93 -12.37 -12.44
CA ILE A 584 -10.94 -11.16 -13.28
C ILE A 584 -12.26 -11.07 -14.05
N LEU A 585 -12.67 -12.12 -14.76
CA LEU A 585 -13.93 -12.11 -15.50
C LEU A 585 -15.16 -11.96 -14.59
N ASN A 586 -15.14 -12.55 -13.39
CA ASN A 586 -16.20 -12.38 -12.41
C ASN A 586 -16.24 -10.97 -11.83
N TYR A 587 -15.08 -10.31 -11.65
CA TYR A 587 -15.00 -8.93 -11.20
C TYR A 587 -15.67 -8.01 -12.22
N VAL A 588 -15.28 -8.11 -13.50
CA VAL A 588 -15.85 -7.28 -14.56
C VAL A 588 -17.35 -7.53 -14.76
N LYS A 589 -17.83 -8.76 -14.55
CA LYS A 589 -19.28 -9.06 -14.57
C LYS A 589 -20.07 -8.46 -13.42
N ARG A 590 -19.42 -8.21 -12.27
CA ARG A 590 -20.07 -7.74 -11.04
C ARG A 590 -19.87 -6.27 -10.78
N VAL A 591 -18.89 -5.64 -11.45
CA VAL A 591 -18.59 -4.24 -11.26
C VAL A 591 -19.85 -3.40 -11.48
N SER A 592 -20.11 -2.46 -10.57
CA SER A 592 -21.30 -1.63 -10.59
C SER A 592 -20.92 -0.17 -10.34
N PRO A 593 -21.35 0.77 -11.20
CA PRO A 593 -22.04 0.54 -12.46
C PRO A 593 -21.15 -0.15 -13.51
N VAL A 594 -21.76 -0.68 -14.57
CA VAL A 594 -21.02 -1.29 -15.70
C VAL A 594 -20.29 -0.17 -16.46
N PRO A 595 -18.95 -0.25 -16.62
CA PRO A 595 -18.20 0.77 -17.34
C PRO A 595 -18.51 0.74 -18.84
N GLU A 596 -18.47 1.91 -19.47
CA GLU A 596 -18.60 2.05 -20.92
C GLU A 596 -17.34 1.56 -21.66
N ARG A 597 -16.18 1.70 -21.00
CA ARG A 597 -14.87 1.31 -21.53
C ARG A 597 -14.03 0.55 -20.51
N ILE A 598 -13.31 -0.47 -20.97
CA ILE A 598 -12.35 -1.23 -20.16
C ILE A 598 -10.97 -1.23 -20.82
N LEU A 599 -9.95 -0.80 -20.08
CA LEU A 599 -8.57 -0.85 -20.50
C LEU A 599 -7.84 -1.96 -19.74
N THR A 600 -7.15 -2.84 -20.46
CA THR A 600 -6.32 -3.89 -19.84
C THR A 600 -4.86 -3.45 -19.78
N CYS A 601 -4.26 -3.50 -18.60
CA CYS A 601 -2.84 -3.24 -18.36
C CYS A 601 -2.22 -4.39 -17.54
N HIS A 602 -0.99 -4.20 -17.07
CA HIS A 602 -0.27 -5.05 -16.13
C HIS A 602 -0.37 -6.55 -16.45
N GLY A 603 0.26 -6.96 -17.54
CA GLY A 603 0.22 -8.32 -18.05
C GLY A 603 0.91 -8.43 -19.40
N GLU A 604 1.43 -9.62 -19.73
CA GLU A 604 2.07 -9.86 -21.03
C GLU A 604 1.14 -9.52 -22.20
N VAL A 605 1.73 -9.15 -23.35
CA VAL A 605 1.03 -8.72 -24.57
C VAL A 605 -0.17 -9.60 -24.91
N THR A 606 0.04 -10.92 -24.97
CA THR A 606 -0.98 -11.90 -25.34
C THR A 606 -2.11 -11.98 -24.32
N LYS A 607 -1.79 -11.83 -23.02
CA LYS A 607 -2.77 -11.88 -21.92
C LYS A 607 -3.67 -10.66 -21.93
N CYS A 608 -3.09 -9.46 -22.09
CA CYS A 608 -3.85 -8.22 -22.19
C CYS A 608 -4.83 -8.27 -23.38
N LEU A 609 -4.33 -8.61 -24.57
CA LEU A 609 -5.15 -8.71 -25.79
C LEU A 609 -6.27 -9.75 -25.66
N ASN A 610 -5.95 -10.93 -25.10
CA ASN A 610 -6.94 -11.99 -24.93
C ASN A 610 -8.04 -11.59 -23.93
N LEU A 611 -7.65 -10.98 -22.81
CA LEU A 611 -8.58 -10.51 -21.79
C LEU A 611 -9.51 -9.43 -22.34
N ALA A 612 -8.97 -8.41 -23.01
CA ALA A 612 -9.77 -7.37 -23.67
C ALA A 612 -10.79 -7.99 -24.64
N SER A 613 -10.34 -8.84 -25.58
CA SER A 613 -11.22 -9.52 -26.54
C SER A 613 -12.32 -10.34 -25.87
N THR A 614 -12.01 -11.01 -24.77
CA THR A 614 -12.99 -11.84 -24.06
C THR A 614 -14.01 -10.99 -23.32
N ILE A 615 -13.58 -9.91 -22.67
CA ILE A 615 -14.47 -8.98 -21.98
C ILE A 615 -15.42 -8.33 -22.99
N HIS A 616 -14.92 -7.87 -24.14
CA HIS A 616 -15.74 -7.30 -25.21
C HIS A 616 -16.84 -8.27 -25.65
N LYS A 617 -16.47 -9.52 -25.96
CA LYS A 617 -17.43 -10.56 -26.36
C LYS A 617 -18.46 -10.89 -25.27
N ALA A 618 -18.08 -10.80 -24.00
CA ALA A 618 -18.93 -11.20 -22.89
C ALA A 618 -19.90 -10.10 -22.44
N LEU A 619 -19.51 -8.82 -22.56
CA LEU A 619 -20.25 -7.68 -21.99
C LEU A 619 -20.66 -6.62 -23.01
N ASN A 620 -20.20 -6.73 -24.26
CA ASN A 620 -20.46 -5.75 -25.33
C ASN A 620 -20.06 -4.31 -24.96
N VAL A 621 -18.93 -4.16 -24.26
CA VAL A 621 -18.33 -2.87 -23.86
C VAL A 621 -17.06 -2.59 -24.67
N ASP A 622 -16.68 -1.32 -24.86
CA ASP A 622 -15.43 -0.97 -25.55
C ASP A 622 -14.24 -1.48 -24.73
N THR A 623 -13.33 -2.25 -25.34
CA THR A 623 -12.15 -2.76 -24.64
C THR A 623 -10.88 -2.54 -25.43
N LYS A 624 -9.81 -2.11 -24.76
CA LYS A 624 -8.51 -1.92 -25.41
C LYS A 624 -7.35 -2.35 -24.52
N ALA A 625 -6.33 -2.93 -25.14
CA ALA A 625 -5.01 -3.13 -24.55
C ALA A 625 -4.06 -2.13 -25.18
N LEU A 626 -3.79 -1.00 -24.50
CA LEU A 626 -2.91 0.03 -25.04
C LEU A 626 -1.47 -0.47 -25.16
N MET A 627 -0.67 0.18 -25.99
CA MET A 627 0.79 0.08 -25.96
C MET A 627 1.37 1.18 -25.09
N VAL A 628 2.56 0.96 -24.52
CA VAL A 628 3.33 2.06 -23.91
C VAL A 628 3.53 3.17 -24.95
N THR A 629 3.41 4.42 -24.52
CA THR A 629 3.36 5.67 -25.30
C THR A 629 2.10 5.92 -26.11
N GLU A 630 1.07 5.06 -26.06
CA GLU A 630 -0.24 5.40 -26.62
C GLU A 630 -1.02 6.31 -25.67
N SER A 631 -1.75 7.26 -26.28
CA SER A 631 -2.66 8.16 -25.60
C SER A 631 -4.08 7.94 -26.13
N ILE A 632 -5.06 7.91 -25.23
CA ILE A 632 -6.48 7.75 -25.57
C ILE A 632 -7.31 8.89 -24.97
N LYS A 633 -8.17 9.48 -25.80
CA LYS A 633 -9.20 10.41 -25.36
C LYS A 633 -10.34 9.63 -24.69
N LEU A 634 -10.57 9.94 -23.42
CA LEU A 634 -11.63 9.37 -22.59
C LEU A 634 -12.92 10.17 -22.74
N LYS A 635 -12.82 11.51 -22.76
CA LYS A 635 -13.92 12.44 -23.01
C LYS A 635 -13.48 13.57 -23.92
#